data_AF-A0A3M6V509-F1
#
_entry.id   AF-A0A3M6V509-F1
#
_cell.length_a   1.000
_cell.length_b   1.000
_cell.length_c   1.000
_cell.angle_alpha   90.00
_cell.angle_beta   90.00
_cell.angle_gamma   90.00
#
_symmetry.space_group_name_H-M   'P 1'
#
loop_
_entity.id
_entity.type
_entity.pdbx_description
1 polymer ?
#
loop_
_entity_poly.entity_id
_entity_poly.type
_entity_poly.pdbx_seq_one_letter_code
_entity_poly.pdbx_strand_id
1 'polypeptide(L)'
;CHGKTSDLRRKCGVDDSKENRPKSPSSQYIPEIENILMTNVLQRKDKDAFNVLFNKNLQCKEQYLVPIAWHVLHDARGKGNVSVTKLENQVKVLNKAFSDSPFRFATRSVDRTNNEEWFNNCKGQRFFIRRGLGILPASTLNIYTCQFKDPLLLGDASFPWSDLESGLSHGVAIHYETLPGGAMRTLNLGDNAVHEVGHYFGLFHVCEGGCFDRDDDEVADTPRCVDYTYVCTDQPVDTYMEDECMYEFTPGQISKMEKDVKKYRPTLMKNIYRPCKIDAAFRWSNGYIYFFLGSNYYRYNENLPGIDSSYPRPISDHWKGVPSSINGVFRYANGLTYFFKGNQYYRFNDTSLKVDEGYPRLMSDYWVGVPSDIDDVISHSNGFTYFFKGAQYYRFNPRTLRVDPGYPRSVSSYWNGLPSDIEGALQWYNGGVFAFKDTQHWLFVHGEQSISVPSSYPESITQWWSSEPDFTHYTVFRHLNGYTFFFKGNSYWRYNEQFSQVDIGYPRGLAAWEGVPADVDAAFLWSDGYVYFFKGNLFFRYDSGQRKVQDGYPREISSFWKGIPNNVDAVFRYIDGLTYFFKDSNYFRFNDTSREVDPGFPRLIASTWSGVPDDPDTVFSNENGYTYFFKENLFYRFNSTAGQVDAGFPKSIALWRGILYQP
;
A
#
# COMPACT_ATOMS: atom_id res chain seq x y z
N CYS A 1 -37.96 69.06 -22.63
CA CYS A 1 -38.28 70.38 -22.04
C CYS A 1 -37.31 70.71 -20.91
N HIS A 2 -37.11 71.99 -20.59
CA HIS A 2 -36.20 72.56 -19.56
C HIS A 2 -36.31 71.88 -18.16
N GLY A 3 -35.41 72.00 -17.16
CA GLY A 3 -34.17 72.79 -16.89
C GLY A 3 -33.82 72.64 -15.38
N LYS A 4 -32.87 73.33 -14.72
CA LYS A 4 -31.91 74.40 -15.05
C LYS A 4 -30.67 74.34 -14.12
N THR A 5 -29.48 74.50 -14.70
CA THR A 5 -28.24 75.18 -14.21
C THR A 5 -28.22 75.97 -12.89
N SER A 6 -27.08 75.93 -12.17
CA SER A 6 -26.44 77.12 -11.57
C SER A 6 -24.91 76.94 -11.47
N ASP A 7 -24.16 78.06 -11.46
CA ASP A 7 -22.74 78.11 -11.85
C ASP A 7 -21.82 78.78 -10.80
N LEU A 8 -20.58 78.30 -10.76
CA LEU A 8 -19.30 78.90 -10.32
C LEU A 8 -19.24 80.26 -9.54
N ARG A 9 -18.37 80.33 -8.49
CA ARG A 9 -17.06 81.07 -8.54
C ARG A 9 -16.22 81.07 -7.23
N ARG A 10 -15.05 80.41 -7.31
CA ARG A 10 -13.65 80.86 -7.02
C ARG A 10 -13.27 81.77 -5.83
N LYS A 11 -12.17 81.40 -5.13
CA LYS A 11 -10.93 82.21 -4.95
C LYS A 11 -9.70 81.31 -4.66
N CYS A 12 -8.47 81.87 -4.64
CA CYS A 12 -7.22 81.20 -5.04
C CYS A 12 -6.04 81.25 -4.02
N GLY A 13 -4.96 80.50 -4.29
CA GLY A 13 -3.61 80.56 -3.66
C GLY A 13 -3.22 79.23 -2.98
N VAL A 14 -2.25 78.39 -3.39
CA VAL A 14 -0.98 78.44 -4.19
C VAL A 14 0.27 78.87 -3.42
N ASP A 15 1.08 77.88 -3.00
CA ASP A 15 2.48 77.59 -3.43
C ASP A 15 2.81 76.17 -2.90
N ASP A 16 3.20 75.16 -3.70
CA ASP A 16 4.51 74.91 -4.36
C ASP A 16 5.71 74.84 -3.36
N SER A 17 6.58 73.82 -3.35
CA SER A 17 6.88 72.84 -4.42
C SER A 17 7.60 71.54 -3.96
N LYS A 18 7.28 70.45 -4.69
CA LYS A 18 8.15 69.39 -5.26
C LYS A 18 9.06 68.48 -4.38
N GLU A 19 8.75 67.17 -4.44
CA GLU A 19 9.69 66.19 -5.03
C GLU A 19 8.96 65.03 -5.74
N ASN A 20 9.66 64.22 -6.55
CA ASN A 20 9.08 63.46 -7.67
C ASN A 20 8.70 61.99 -7.38
N ARG A 21 7.46 61.63 -7.78
CA ARG A 21 7.01 60.51 -8.69
C ARG A 21 7.33 59.03 -8.36
N PRO A 22 6.58 58.05 -8.94
CA PRO A 22 5.29 58.13 -9.66
C PRO A 22 4.15 57.32 -9.00
N LYS A 23 2.89 57.71 -9.24
CA LYS A 23 1.70 56.87 -9.09
C LYS A 23 0.90 56.90 -10.39
N SER A 24 0.67 55.75 -11.02
CA SER A 24 -0.13 55.56 -12.24
C SER A 24 -0.21 54.06 -12.58
N PRO A 25 -1.26 53.53 -13.25
CA PRO A 25 -2.61 54.07 -13.43
C PRO A 25 -3.71 53.10 -12.93
N SER A 26 -4.88 53.65 -12.62
CA SER A 26 -6.13 52.89 -12.71
C SER A 26 -6.52 52.75 -14.18
N SER A 27 -6.60 51.53 -14.72
CA SER A 27 -7.29 51.27 -16.00
C SER A 27 -8.62 50.56 -15.75
N GLN A 28 -9.59 50.82 -16.62
CA GLN A 28 -10.91 50.21 -16.57
C GLN A 28 -10.83 48.74 -16.98
N TYR A 29 -11.47 47.86 -16.21
CA TYR A 29 -11.66 46.46 -16.60
C TYR A 29 -12.90 46.37 -17.52
N ILE A 30 -12.74 45.75 -18.69
CA ILE A 30 -13.83 45.43 -19.63
C ILE A 30 -14.11 43.93 -19.51
N PRO A 31 -15.23 43.49 -18.92
CA PRO A 31 -15.54 42.08 -18.77
C PRO A 31 -16.31 41.55 -19.98
N GLU A 32 -15.60 40.97 -20.96
CA GLU A 32 -16.25 40.38 -22.15
C GLU A 32 -15.67 39.01 -22.57
N ILE A 33 -15.13 38.24 -21.62
CA ILE A 33 -14.71 36.83 -21.84
C ILE A 33 -15.22 35.89 -20.72
N GLU A 34 -16.46 36.08 -20.27
CA GLU A 34 -17.15 35.09 -19.40
C GLU A 34 -18.53 34.64 -19.94
N ASN A 35 -19.01 35.24 -21.04
CA ASN A 35 -20.41 35.08 -21.48
C ASN A 35 -20.62 34.21 -22.74
N ILE A 36 -19.66 33.32 -23.05
CA ILE A 36 -19.78 32.32 -24.14
C ILE A 36 -19.81 30.87 -23.60
N LEU A 37 -19.35 30.63 -22.37
CA LEU A 37 -19.32 29.28 -21.76
C LEU A 37 -20.53 28.95 -20.86
N MET A 38 -21.36 29.94 -20.49
CA MET A 38 -22.44 29.78 -19.50
C MET A 38 -23.86 29.70 -20.08
N THR A 39 -24.05 29.82 -21.40
CA THR A 39 -25.40 29.95 -22.01
C THR A 39 -25.91 28.69 -22.71
N ASN A 40 -25.06 27.69 -22.96
CA ASN A 40 -25.45 26.44 -23.65
C ASN A 40 -25.61 25.21 -22.73
N VAL A 41 -25.36 25.34 -21.42
CA VAL A 41 -25.38 24.20 -20.48
C VAL A 41 -26.73 24.05 -19.73
N LEU A 42 -27.63 25.05 -19.80
CA LEU A 42 -28.87 25.07 -19.00
C LEU A 42 -30.14 24.60 -19.73
N GLN A 43 -30.03 23.84 -20.83
CA GLN A 43 -31.16 23.12 -21.43
C GLN A 43 -30.80 21.71 -21.94
N ARG A 44 -30.44 20.80 -21.03
CA ARG A 44 -30.66 19.34 -21.15
C ARG A 44 -30.67 18.67 -19.77
N LYS A 45 -31.21 17.45 -19.70
CA LYS A 45 -31.62 16.75 -18.46
C LYS A 45 -30.43 16.08 -17.75
N ASP A 46 -29.59 16.84 -17.05
CA ASP A 46 -28.35 16.30 -16.45
C ASP A 46 -28.21 16.45 -14.93
N LYS A 47 -29.34 16.54 -14.20
CA LYS A 47 -29.34 16.23 -12.76
C LYS A 47 -28.97 14.76 -12.49
N ASP A 48 -29.31 13.88 -13.42
CA ASP A 48 -28.93 12.46 -13.34
C ASP A 48 -27.45 12.27 -13.68
N ALA A 49 -26.89 12.98 -14.67
CA ALA A 49 -25.46 12.89 -14.99
C ALA A 49 -24.55 13.39 -13.85
N PHE A 50 -24.93 14.45 -13.12
CA PHE A 50 -24.14 14.91 -11.96
C PHE A 50 -24.16 13.89 -10.80
N ASN A 51 -25.33 13.28 -10.53
CA ASN A 51 -25.44 12.17 -9.59
C ASN A 51 -24.70 10.91 -10.08
N VAL A 52 -24.67 10.66 -11.40
CA VAL A 52 -23.95 9.54 -12.01
C VAL A 52 -22.43 9.75 -11.97
N LEU A 53 -21.92 10.98 -12.13
CA LEU A 53 -20.49 11.27 -12.01
C LEU A 53 -19.96 11.11 -10.57
N PHE A 54 -20.77 11.47 -9.56
CA PHE A 54 -20.40 11.26 -8.15
C PHE A 54 -20.73 9.85 -7.61
N ASN A 55 -21.75 9.14 -8.13
CA ASN A 55 -22.04 7.75 -7.70
C ASN A 55 -21.29 6.66 -8.50
N LYS A 56 -20.97 6.84 -9.79
CA LYS A 56 -20.26 5.78 -10.55
C LYS A 56 -18.81 5.59 -10.07
N ASN A 57 -18.18 6.63 -9.52
CA ASN A 57 -16.78 6.59 -9.13
C ASN A 57 -16.53 6.18 -7.67
N LEU A 58 -17.56 5.67 -6.96
CA LEU A 58 -17.44 5.20 -5.58
C LEU A 58 -18.23 3.91 -5.25
N GLN A 59 -18.79 3.22 -6.25
CA GLN A 59 -19.08 1.79 -6.07
C GLN A 59 -17.78 1.02 -6.22
N CYS A 60 -17.33 0.38 -5.14
CA CYS A 60 -16.20 -0.53 -5.25
C CYS A 60 -16.56 -1.71 -6.17
N LYS A 61 -15.67 -1.98 -7.11
CA LYS A 61 -15.69 -3.17 -7.96
C LYS A 61 -14.60 -4.12 -7.46
N GLU A 62 -14.99 -5.30 -6.98
CA GLU A 62 -14.02 -6.30 -6.51
C GLU A 62 -13.08 -6.65 -7.65
N GLN A 63 -11.77 -6.67 -7.37
CA GLN A 63 -10.78 -7.14 -8.33
C GLN A 63 -10.39 -8.57 -7.98
N TYR A 64 -10.21 -9.44 -8.97
CA TYR A 64 -9.89 -10.85 -8.79
C TYR A 64 -8.49 -11.17 -9.33
N LEU A 65 -7.68 -11.82 -8.49
CA LEU A 65 -6.35 -12.30 -8.87
C LEU A 65 -6.47 -13.62 -9.64
N VAL A 66 -6.23 -13.55 -10.94
CA VAL A 66 -6.09 -14.67 -11.86
C VAL A 66 -4.62 -15.10 -11.85
N PRO A 67 -4.26 -16.23 -11.20
CA PRO A 67 -2.87 -16.67 -11.13
C PRO A 67 -2.46 -17.27 -12.48
N ILE A 68 -1.26 -16.92 -12.96
CA ILE A 68 -0.71 -17.46 -14.21
C ILE A 68 0.33 -18.55 -13.93
N ALA A 69 0.16 -19.71 -14.58
CA ALA A 69 1.21 -20.70 -14.75
C ALA A 69 1.82 -20.53 -16.16
N TRP A 70 3.11 -20.21 -16.23
CA TRP A 70 3.84 -20.10 -17.49
C TRP A 70 4.54 -21.42 -17.83
N HIS A 71 4.20 -21.98 -18.98
CA HIS A 71 4.81 -23.16 -19.54
C HIS A 71 5.68 -22.75 -20.73
N VAL A 72 6.98 -22.63 -20.52
CA VAL A 72 7.92 -22.18 -21.56
C VAL A 72 8.42 -23.39 -22.36
N LEU A 73 7.86 -23.60 -23.56
CA LEU A 73 8.36 -24.62 -24.47
C LEU A 73 9.55 -24.08 -25.27
N HIS A 74 10.56 -24.92 -25.46
CA HIS A 74 11.75 -24.56 -26.24
C HIS A 74 12.34 -25.77 -26.96
N ASP A 75 13.17 -25.51 -27.98
CA ASP A 75 13.95 -26.55 -28.65
C ASP A 75 15.24 -26.91 -27.87
N ALA A 76 15.93 -27.94 -28.33
CA ALA A 76 17.18 -28.42 -27.71
C ALA A 76 18.36 -27.42 -27.82
N ARG A 77 18.23 -26.35 -28.60
CA ARG A 77 19.21 -25.26 -28.77
C ARG A 77 18.87 -24.04 -27.93
N GLY A 78 17.74 -24.05 -27.22
CA GLY A 78 17.26 -22.95 -26.38
C GLY A 78 16.40 -21.91 -27.11
N LYS A 79 16.05 -22.12 -28.39
CA LYS A 79 15.07 -21.26 -29.08
C LYS A 79 13.70 -21.44 -28.42
N GLY A 80 13.03 -20.34 -28.09
CA GLY A 80 11.80 -20.36 -27.29
C GLY A 80 12.01 -20.22 -25.78
N ASN A 81 13.23 -20.34 -25.28
CA ASN A 81 13.53 -20.34 -23.84
C ASN A 81 13.52 -18.90 -23.24
N VAL A 82 12.36 -18.25 -23.24
CA VAL A 82 12.19 -16.82 -22.91
C VAL A 82 12.49 -16.50 -21.44
N SER A 83 13.10 -15.35 -21.17
CA SER A 83 13.50 -14.95 -19.81
C SER A 83 12.29 -14.64 -18.92
N VAL A 84 12.45 -14.80 -17.59
CA VAL A 84 11.40 -14.46 -16.62
C VAL A 84 10.99 -12.99 -16.74
N THR A 85 11.93 -12.08 -16.99
CA THR A 85 11.66 -10.65 -17.22
C THR A 85 10.73 -10.39 -18.41
N LYS A 86 10.79 -11.19 -19.49
CA LYS A 86 9.81 -11.09 -20.58
C LYS A 86 8.40 -11.49 -20.12
N LEU A 87 8.29 -12.55 -19.33
CA LEU A 87 7.02 -13.02 -18.77
C LEU A 87 6.42 -11.99 -17.79
N GLU A 88 7.26 -11.40 -16.92
CA GLU A 88 6.86 -10.33 -16.00
C GLU A 88 6.41 -9.07 -16.75
N ASN A 89 7.10 -8.70 -17.83
CA ASN A 89 6.66 -7.59 -18.68
C ASN A 89 5.34 -7.91 -19.39
N GLN A 90 5.11 -9.15 -19.83
CA GLN A 90 3.82 -9.57 -20.39
C GLN A 90 2.68 -9.48 -19.35
N VAL A 91 2.96 -9.79 -18.08
CA VAL A 91 1.99 -9.60 -16.98
C VAL A 91 1.69 -8.12 -16.75
N LYS A 92 2.64 -7.19 -16.95
CA LYS A 92 2.37 -5.74 -16.91
C LYS A 92 1.44 -5.31 -18.05
N VAL A 93 1.65 -5.83 -19.26
CA VAL A 93 0.82 -5.56 -20.44
C VAL A 93 -0.61 -6.06 -20.22
N LEU A 94 -0.78 -7.31 -19.75
CA LEU A 94 -2.08 -7.86 -19.35
C LEU A 94 -2.78 -6.98 -18.30
N ASN A 95 -2.10 -6.59 -17.21
CA ASN A 95 -2.70 -5.76 -16.18
C ASN A 95 -3.03 -4.32 -16.65
N LYS A 96 -2.34 -3.81 -17.67
CA LYS A 96 -2.65 -2.52 -18.32
C LYS A 96 -3.92 -2.64 -19.16
N ALA A 97 -3.98 -3.60 -20.08
CA ALA A 97 -5.13 -3.77 -20.97
C ALA A 97 -6.42 -4.15 -20.21
N PHE A 98 -6.32 -5.00 -19.19
CA PHE A 98 -7.45 -5.41 -18.34
C PHE A 98 -7.75 -4.43 -17.18
N SER A 99 -7.21 -3.22 -17.19
CA SER A 99 -7.26 -2.30 -16.04
C SER A 99 -8.69 -1.85 -15.65
N ASP A 100 -9.60 -1.65 -16.61
CA ASP A 100 -11.02 -1.34 -16.32
C ASP A 100 -11.88 -2.58 -16.02
N SER A 101 -11.34 -3.77 -16.33
CA SER A 101 -11.91 -5.04 -15.89
C SER A 101 -11.60 -5.31 -14.41
N PRO A 102 -12.31 -6.23 -13.74
CA PRO A 102 -11.95 -6.65 -12.39
C PRO A 102 -10.78 -7.64 -12.38
N PHE A 103 -10.33 -8.17 -13.52
CA PHE A 103 -9.29 -9.20 -13.55
C PHE A 103 -7.89 -8.60 -13.40
N ARG A 104 -7.08 -9.21 -12.53
CA ARG A 104 -5.68 -8.87 -12.29
C ARG A 104 -4.82 -10.11 -12.37
N PHE A 105 -3.64 -9.99 -12.94
CA PHE A 105 -2.79 -11.13 -13.28
C PHE A 105 -1.50 -11.11 -12.49
N ALA A 106 -1.06 -12.27 -12.00
CA ALA A 106 0.25 -12.43 -11.40
C ALA A 106 0.85 -13.80 -11.74
N THR A 107 2.15 -13.84 -12.02
CA THR A 107 2.90 -15.08 -12.19
C THR A 107 2.91 -15.88 -10.90
N ARG A 108 2.34 -17.08 -10.92
CA ARG A 108 2.35 -18.05 -9.82
C ARG A 108 3.48 -19.07 -9.96
N SER A 109 3.77 -19.49 -11.19
CA SER A 109 4.81 -20.47 -11.50
C SER A 109 5.36 -20.26 -12.91
N VAL A 110 6.60 -20.70 -13.12
CA VAL A 110 7.23 -20.81 -14.44
C VAL A 110 7.93 -22.16 -14.52
N ASP A 111 7.55 -22.99 -15.48
CA ASP A 111 8.29 -24.20 -15.86
C ASP A 111 8.80 -24.10 -17.30
N ARG A 112 9.75 -24.98 -17.64
CA ARG A 112 10.49 -24.96 -18.91
C ARG A 112 10.57 -26.37 -19.45
N THR A 113 10.05 -26.58 -20.66
CA THR A 113 9.95 -27.90 -21.29
C THR A 113 10.74 -27.91 -22.60
N ASN A 114 11.84 -28.67 -22.61
CA ASN A 114 12.58 -29.00 -23.83
C ASN A 114 11.82 -30.08 -24.62
N ASN A 115 11.02 -29.66 -25.61
CA ASN A 115 10.32 -30.58 -26.50
C ASN A 115 10.13 -29.91 -27.86
N GLU A 116 10.96 -30.30 -28.83
CA GLU A 116 11.00 -29.69 -30.17
C GLU A 116 9.71 -29.92 -30.98
N GLU A 117 9.01 -31.04 -30.78
CA GLU A 117 7.74 -31.32 -31.48
C GLU A 117 6.61 -30.43 -30.96
N TRP A 118 6.51 -30.29 -29.64
CA TRP A 118 5.52 -29.42 -28.99
C TRP A 118 5.82 -27.94 -29.24
N PHE A 119 7.09 -27.55 -29.17
CA PHE A 119 7.53 -26.19 -29.43
C PHE A 119 7.23 -25.75 -30.86
N ASN A 120 7.50 -26.57 -31.88
CA ASN A 120 7.32 -26.15 -33.28
C ASN A 120 5.88 -26.29 -33.82
N ASN A 121 4.95 -26.91 -33.08
CA ASN A 121 3.58 -27.14 -33.55
C ASN A 121 2.54 -27.07 -32.41
N CYS A 122 2.49 -25.94 -31.71
CA CYS A 122 1.71 -25.79 -30.48
C CYS A 122 0.21 -26.12 -30.66
N LYS A 123 -0.45 -25.56 -31.69
CA LYS A 123 -1.86 -25.85 -32.02
C LYS A 123 -2.11 -27.33 -32.30
N GLY A 124 -1.23 -27.98 -33.07
CA GLY A 124 -1.35 -29.40 -33.40
C GLY A 124 -1.12 -30.32 -32.19
N GLN A 125 -0.26 -29.90 -31.25
CA GLN A 125 0.10 -30.65 -30.05
C GLN A 125 -0.73 -30.26 -28.80
N ARG A 126 -1.72 -29.36 -28.94
CA ARG A 126 -2.48 -28.75 -27.84
C ARG A 126 -2.99 -29.74 -26.79
N PHE A 127 -3.44 -30.93 -27.22
CA PHE A 127 -3.96 -31.96 -26.32
C PHE A 127 -2.87 -32.52 -25.41
N PHE A 128 -1.69 -32.83 -25.94
CA PHE A 128 -0.57 -33.38 -25.17
C PHE A 128 0.07 -32.32 -24.28
N ILE A 129 0.24 -31.10 -24.79
CA ILE A 129 0.78 -29.95 -24.04
C ILE A 129 -0.11 -29.65 -22.82
N ARG A 130 -1.40 -29.36 -23.03
CA ARG A 130 -2.29 -28.94 -21.93
C ARG A 130 -2.56 -30.06 -20.92
N ARG A 131 -2.64 -31.32 -21.38
CA ARG A 131 -2.76 -32.50 -20.49
C ARG A 131 -1.48 -32.80 -19.71
N GLY A 132 -0.31 -32.57 -20.29
CA GLY A 132 0.99 -32.91 -19.71
C GLY A 132 1.51 -31.88 -18.72
N LEU A 133 1.20 -30.60 -18.94
CA LEU A 133 1.78 -29.47 -18.19
C LEU A 133 0.75 -28.69 -17.36
N GLY A 134 -0.53 -28.70 -17.71
CA GLY A 134 -1.55 -27.82 -17.12
C GLY A 134 -1.72 -27.97 -15.60
N ILE A 135 -1.50 -26.86 -14.87
CA ILE A 135 -1.60 -26.75 -13.42
C ILE A 135 -2.99 -26.23 -13.04
N LEU A 136 -3.73 -27.03 -12.27
CA LEU A 136 -5.01 -26.70 -11.63
C LEU A 136 -5.95 -25.80 -12.48
N PRO A 137 -6.39 -26.22 -13.68
CA PRO A 137 -7.02 -25.32 -14.67
C PRO A 137 -8.20 -24.50 -14.14
N ALA A 138 -8.96 -25.05 -13.19
CA ALA A 138 -10.07 -24.36 -12.52
C ALA A 138 -9.67 -23.04 -11.81
N SER A 139 -8.42 -22.95 -11.36
CA SER A 139 -7.94 -21.90 -10.45
C SER A 139 -6.70 -21.15 -10.96
N THR A 140 -6.26 -21.42 -12.19
CA THR A 140 -5.01 -20.90 -12.74
C THR A 140 -5.11 -20.80 -14.26
N LEU A 141 -4.75 -19.64 -14.80
CA LEU A 141 -4.61 -19.40 -16.24
C LEU A 141 -3.27 -20.01 -16.69
N ASN A 142 -3.36 -21.06 -17.49
CA ASN A 142 -2.18 -21.77 -17.99
C ASN A 142 -1.81 -21.19 -19.35
N ILE A 143 -0.63 -20.56 -19.45
CA ILE A 143 -0.13 -19.90 -20.67
C ILE A 143 1.10 -20.64 -21.20
N TYR A 144 1.06 -21.04 -22.46
CA TYR A 144 2.10 -21.81 -23.14
C TYR A 144 2.83 -20.94 -24.17
N THR A 145 4.15 -20.81 -24.08
CA THR A 145 4.94 -20.03 -25.07
C THR A 145 5.63 -20.98 -26.04
N CYS A 146 5.36 -20.84 -27.34
CA CYS A 146 5.72 -21.83 -28.35
C CYS A 146 5.79 -21.22 -29.77
N GLN A 147 5.90 -22.04 -30.81
CA GLN A 147 5.67 -21.67 -32.21
C GLN A 147 4.46 -22.40 -32.80
N PHE A 148 3.92 -21.81 -33.86
CA PHE A 148 2.86 -22.41 -34.66
C PHE A 148 3.43 -22.86 -36.01
N LYS A 149 2.92 -23.99 -36.50
CA LYS A 149 3.29 -24.56 -37.80
C LYS A 149 2.70 -23.76 -38.97
N ASP A 150 1.55 -23.13 -38.74
CA ASP A 150 0.98 -22.13 -39.63
C ASP A 150 1.59 -20.76 -39.30
N PRO A 151 2.30 -20.09 -40.23
CA PRO A 151 2.91 -18.79 -39.98
C PRO A 151 1.91 -17.64 -39.83
N LEU A 152 0.63 -17.85 -40.16
CA LEU A 152 -0.45 -16.86 -39.96
C LEU A 152 -1.09 -16.95 -38.57
N LEU A 153 -0.78 -18.00 -37.79
CA LEU A 153 -1.35 -18.22 -36.46
C LEU A 153 -0.33 -17.82 -35.38
N LEU A 154 -0.74 -16.92 -34.49
CA LEU A 154 0.10 -16.42 -33.39
C LEU A 154 -0.39 -16.84 -32.00
N GLY A 155 -1.58 -17.43 -31.87
CA GLY A 155 -2.09 -17.94 -30.61
C GLY A 155 -3.15 -19.05 -30.72
N ASP A 156 -3.58 -19.57 -29.57
CA ASP A 156 -4.67 -20.54 -29.42
C ASP A 156 -5.24 -20.55 -27.99
N ALA A 157 -6.41 -19.96 -27.80
CA ALA A 157 -7.19 -20.00 -26.57
C ALA A 157 -8.30 -21.08 -26.57
N SER A 158 -8.74 -21.48 -25.37
CA SER A 158 -9.99 -22.20 -25.15
C SER A 158 -11.07 -21.25 -24.62
N PHE A 159 -12.26 -21.21 -25.22
CA PHE A 159 -13.39 -20.49 -24.65
C PHE A 159 -13.79 -21.06 -23.28
N PRO A 160 -14.33 -20.23 -22.35
CA PRO A 160 -14.55 -20.66 -20.97
C PRO A 160 -15.59 -21.79 -20.84
N TRP A 161 -16.50 -21.94 -21.81
CA TRP A 161 -17.50 -23.02 -21.90
C TRP A 161 -17.05 -24.26 -22.70
N SER A 162 -15.82 -24.31 -23.25
CA SER A 162 -15.36 -25.42 -24.10
C SER A 162 -15.26 -26.77 -23.38
N ASP A 163 -15.18 -26.78 -22.06
CA ASP A 163 -15.00 -27.97 -21.21
C ASP A 163 -15.40 -27.59 -19.77
N LEU A 164 -15.52 -28.58 -18.88
CA LEU A 164 -15.70 -28.35 -17.44
C LEU A 164 -14.59 -27.42 -16.90
N GLU A 165 -14.87 -26.65 -15.84
CA GLU A 165 -13.92 -25.68 -15.27
C GLU A 165 -12.53 -26.28 -14.99
N SER A 166 -12.48 -27.51 -14.45
CA SER A 166 -11.26 -28.27 -14.15
C SER A 166 -10.70 -29.08 -15.34
N GLY A 167 -11.30 -28.98 -16.51
CA GLY A 167 -10.91 -29.68 -17.73
C GLY A 167 -9.49 -29.32 -18.17
N LEU A 168 -8.71 -30.34 -18.55
CA LEU A 168 -7.32 -30.19 -18.99
C LEU A 168 -7.20 -29.62 -20.42
N SER A 169 -8.32 -29.33 -21.08
CA SER A 169 -8.32 -28.63 -22.37
C SER A 169 -8.17 -27.11 -22.22
N HIS A 170 -8.36 -26.56 -21.01
CA HIS A 170 -8.31 -25.13 -20.75
C HIS A 170 -6.88 -24.55 -20.79
N GLY A 171 -6.72 -23.40 -21.46
CA GLY A 171 -5.49 -22.62 -21.48
C GLY A 171 -5.32 -21.77 -22.73
N VAL A 172 -4.24 -20.99 -22.74
CA VAL A 172 -3.86 -20.04 -23.80
C VAL A 172 -2.46 -20.38 -24.31
N ALA A 173 -2.28 -20.55 -25.61
CA ALA A 173 -0.95 -20.63 -26.22
C ALA A 173 -0.66 -19.35 -27.01
N ILE A 174 0.58 -18.87 -26.96
CA ILE A 174 1.04 -17.66 -27.65
C ILE A 174 2.40 -17.90 -28.33
N HIS A 175 2.65 -17.17 -29.42
CA HIS A 175 3.93 -17.27 -30.11
C HIS A 175 5.01 -16.59 -29.28
N TYR A 176 6.11 -17.28 -29.00
CA TYR A 176 7.10 -16.77 -28.03
C TYR A 176 7.81 -15.47 -28.45
N GLU A 177 7.75 -15.09 -29.73
CA GLU A 177 8.30 -13.82 -30.25
C GLU A 177 7.31 -12.65 -30.20
N THR A 178 6.04 -12.85 -29.81
CA THR A 178 5.08 -11.76 -29.58
C THR A 178 5.16 -11.16 -28.17
N LEU A 179 5.87 -11.83 -27.25
CA LEU A 179 6.17 -11.31 -25.92
C LEU A 179 6.98 -10.00 -25.98
N PRO A 180 6.81 -9.08 -25.01
CA PRO A 180 7.55 -7.82 -24.89
C PRO A 180 9.04 -7.91 -25.26
N GLY A 181 9.41 -7.22 -26.34
CA GLY A 181 10.79 -7.20 -26.87
C GLY A 181 11.22 -8.50 -27.57
N GLY A 182 10.28 -9.27 -28.12
CA GLY A 182 10.51 -10.37 -29.07
C GLY A 182 10.99 -9.91 -30.45
N ALA A 183 11.29 -10.85 -31.34
CA ALA A 183 11.84 -10.56 -32.67
C ALA A 183 10.79 -10.07 -33.68
N MET A 184 9.49 -10.32 -33.44
CA MET A 184 8.37 -9.90 -34.31
C MET A 184 8.05 -8.41 -34.09
N ARG A 185 8.87 -7.51 -34.62
CA ARG A 185 8.90 -6.07 -34.27
C ARG A 185 7.58 -5.27 -34.35
N THR A 186 6.57 -5.74 -35.08
CA THR A 186 5.25 -5.10 -35.21
C THR A 186 4.18 -5.71 -34.27
N LEU A 187 4.54 -6.78 -33.58
CA LEU A 187 3.66 -7.64 -32.77
C LEU A 187 4.36 -8.10 -31.48
N ASN A 188 5.32 -7.31 -30.97
CA ASN A 188 6.17 -7.66 -29.81
C ASN A 188 5.98 -6.71 -28.61
N LEU A 189 4.84 -6.02 -28.54
CA LEU A 189 4.42 -5.25 -27.38
C LEU A 189 3.67 -6.13 -26.38
N GLY A 190 3.13 -7.26 -26.84
CA GLY A 190 2.54 -8.32 -26.00
C GLY A 190 1.02 -8.43 -26.12
N ASP A 191 0.40 -7.70 -27.03
CA ASP A 191 -1.05 -7.58 -27.12
C ASP A 191 -1.70 -8.82 -27.75
N ASN A 192 -0.96 -9.61 -28.54
CA ASN A 192 -1.33 -10.98 -28.91
C ASN A 192 -1.69 -11.87 -27.68
N ALA A 193 -1.03 -11.69 -26.53
CA ALA A 193 -1.40 -12.43 -25.33
C ALA A 193 -2.64 -11.85 -24.63
N VAL A 194 -2.92 -10.56 -24.82
CA VAL A 194 -4.15 -9.91 -24.32
C VAL A 194 -5.35 -10.44 -25.10
N HIS A 195 -5.24 -10.49 -26.44
CA HIS A 195 -6.22 -11.06 -27.37
C HIS A 195 -6.65 -12.47 -26.97
N GLU A 196 -5.70 -13.40 -26.87
CA GLU A 196 -6.00 -14.81 -26.54
C GLU A 196 -6.57 -14.98 -25.11
N VAL A 197 -6.20 -14.11 -24.16
CA VAL A 197 -6.81 -14.10 -22.82
C VAL A 197 -8.25 -13.54 -22.86
N GLY A 198 -8.57 -12.63 -23.79
CA GLY A 198 -9.94 -12.20 -24.10
C GLY A 198 -10.83 -13.36 -24.51
N HIS A 199 -10.39 -14.18 -25.47
CA HIS A 199 -11.10 -15.42 -25.85
C HIS A 199 -11.25 -16.40 -24.68
N TYR A 200 -10.20 -16.56 -23.86
CA TYR A 200 -10.26 -17.41 -22.66
C TYR A 200 -11.28 -16.93 -21.62
N PHE A 201 -11.63 -15.65 -21.62
CA PHE A 201 -12.71 -15.08 -20.80
C PHE A 201 -14.06 -14.96 -21.53
N GLY A 202 -14.13 -15.33 -22.82
CA GLY A 202 -15.38 -15.47 -23.57
C GLY A 202 -15.65 -14.43 -24.65
N LEU A 203 -14.70 -13.55 -24.97
CA LEU A 203 -14.83 -12.64 -26.12
C LEU A 203 -14.68 -13.40 -27.43
N PHE A 204 -15.54 -13.09 -28.41
CA PHE A 204 -15.39 -13.51 -29.79
C PHE A 204 -14.67 -12.42 -30.58
N HIS A 205 -14.04 -12.79 -31.70
CA HIS A 205 -13.58 -11.81 -32.66
C HIS A 205 -14.73 -10.88 -33.08
N VAL A 206 -14.43 -9.60 -33.29
CA VAL A 206 -15.42 -8.62 -33.77
C VAL A 206 -16.01 -8.99 -35.16
N CYS A 207 -15.35 -9.91 -35.86
CA CYS A 207 -15.76 -10.50 -37.15
C CYS A 207 -15.99 -12.03 -37.08
N GLU A 208 -16.31 -12.60 -35.91
CA GLU A 208 -16.59 -14.03 -35.75
C GLU A 208 -17.74 -14.46 -36.68
N GLY A 209 -17.56 -15.53 -37.46
CA GLY A 209 -18.53 -15.94 -38.50
C GLY A 209 -18.45 -15.17 -39.83
N GLY A 210 -17.83 -13.98 -39.85
CA GLY A 210 -17.52 -13.20 -41.06
C GLY A 210 -18.43 -11.99 -41.32
N CYS A 211 -18.05 -11.16 -42.29
CA CYS A 211 -18.59 -9.80 -42.45
C CYS A 211 -20.03 -9.67 -43.01
N PHE A 212 -20.74 -10.76 -43.30
CA PHE A 212 -21.87 -10.74 -44.24
C PHE A 212 -23.25 -11.10 -43.69
N ASP A 213 -23.33 -11.62 -42.46
CA ASP A 213 -24.59 -11.97 -41.79
C ASP A 213 -24.70 -11.28 -40.41
N ARG A 214 -25.83 -11.47 -39.72
CA ARG A 214 -26.17 -10.77 -38.46
C ARG A 214 -25.48 -11.35 -37.21
N ASP A 215 -24.38 -12.06 -37.40
CA ASP A 215 -23.65 -12.72 -36.33
C ASP A 215 -22.60 -11.73 -35.80
N ASP A 216 -22.98 -11.02 -34.74
CA ASP A 216 -22.16 -10.10 -33.94
C ASP A 216 -21.24 -10.89 -32.99
N ASP A 217 -20.23 -10.24 -32.40
CA ASP A 217 -19.44 -10.78 -31.26
C ASP A 217 -20.26 -10.93 -29.94
N GLU A 218 -21.57 -10.67 -30.02
CA GLU A 218 -22.58 -10.54 -28.98
C GLU A 218 -22.35 -9.40 -27.98
N VAL A 219 -21.56 -8.38 -28.36
CA VAL A 219 -21.25 -7.21 -27.54
C VAL A 219 -21.83 -5.94 -28.19
N ALA A 220 -22.88 -5.37 -27.60
CA ALA A 220 -23.65 -4.30 -28.24
C ALA A 220 -22.94 -2.93 -28.37
N ASP A 221 -21.70 -2.78 -27.86
CA ASP A 221 -20.91 -1.55 -27.92
C ASP A 221 -19.58 -1.68 -28.70
N THR A 222 -19.35 -2.81 -29.39
CA THR A 222 -18.25 -2.94 -30.37
C THR A 222 -18.70 -2.49 -31.78
N PRO A 223 -17.76 -2.02 -32.64
CA PRO A 223 -18.08 -1.67 -34.03
C PRO A 223 -18.42 -2.91 -34.85
N ARG A 224 -19.41 -2.83 -35.75
CA ARG A 224 -19.72 -3.95 -36.64
C ARG A 224 -18.60 -4.23 -37.62
N CYS A 225 -18.39 -5.51 -37.92
CA CYS A 225 -17.39 -5.98 -38.87
C CYS A 225 -17.45 -5.30 -40.27
N VAL A 226 -18.61 -4.83 -40.73
CA VAL A 226 -18.77 -4.12 -42.01
C VAL A 226 -18.26 -2.67 -42.01
N ASP A 227 -18.12 -2.07 -40.83
CA ASP A 227 -17.71 -0.66 -40.66
C ASP A 227 -16.19 -0.54 -40.42
N TYR A 228 -15.45 -1.67 -40.45
CA TYR A 228 -14.00 -1.70 -40.28
C TYR A 228 -13.24 -1.08 -41.46
N THR A 229 -12.39 -0.11 -41.15
CA THR A 229 -11.33 0.34 -42.07
C THR A 229 -9.99 -0.21 -41.59
N TYR A 230 -9.17 -0.74 -42.50
CA TYR A 230 -7.81 -1.26 -42.23
C TYR A 230 -6.79 -0.14 -41.94
N VAL A 231 -7.19 0.90 -41.21
CA VAL A 231 -6.40 2.08 -40.87
C VAL A 231 -6.55 2.31 -39.37
N CYS A 232 -5.45 2.50 -38.65
CA CYS A 232 -5.50 2.65 -37.21
C CYS A 232 -6.12 4.00 -36.79
N THR A 233 -7.41 3.94 -36.48
CA THR A 233 -8.17 4.96 -35.75
C THR A 233 -8.97 4.23 -34.67
N ASP A 234 -8.54 4.34 -33.41
CA ASP A 234 -9.30 3.97 -32.20
C ASP A 234 -10.14 2.67 -32.32
N GLN A 235 -9.47 1.51 -32.45
CA GLN A 235 -10.06 0.16 -32.50
C GLN A 235 -9.95 -0.65 -31.19
N PRO A 236 -10.93 -1.53 -30.86
CA PRO A 236 -10.85 -2.42 -29.69
C PRO A 236 -9.75 -3.50 -29.77
N VAL A 237 -9.46 -4.11 -28.61
CA VAL A 237 -8.41 -5.14 -28.42
C VAL A 237 -8.64 -6.49 -29.14
N ASP A 238 -9.81 -6.76 -29.72
CA ASP A 238 -10.10 -8.04 -30.41
C ASP A 238 -10.10 -7.87 -31.94
N THR A 239 -9.01 -7.32 -32.48
CA THR A 239 -8.86 -6.96 -33.90
C THR A 239 -7.62 -7.58 -34.53
N TYR A 240 -7.74 -8.05 -35.77
CA TYR A 240 -6.65 -8.67 -36.56
C TYR A 240 -5.64 -7.63 -37.09
N MET A 241 -5.11 -6.76 -36.23
CA MET A 241 -4.27 -5.62 -36.59
C MET A 241 -2.99 -5.56 -35.73
N GLU A 242 -2.10 -4.61 -36.04
CA GLU A 242 -0.79 -4.44 -35.39
C GLU A 242 -0.93 -4.06 -33.90
N ASP A 243 0.04 -4.44 -33.05
CA ASP A 243 0.00 -4.22 -31.59
C ASP A 243 -0.22 -2.74 -31.22
N GLU A 244 0.29 -1.80 -32.02
CA GLU A 244 0.13 -0.35 -31.80
C GLU A 244 -1.34 0.12 -31.84
N CYS A 245 -2.27 -0.71 -32.29
CA CYS A 245 -3.68 -0.36 -32.53
C CYS A 245 -4.68 -1.11 -31.62
N MET A 246 -4.20 -1.94 -30.68
CA MET A 246 -5.01 -2.60 -29.64
C MET A 246 -4.78 -1.94 -28.27
N TYR A 247 -5.66 -1.04 -27.81
CA TYR A 247 -5.41 -0.25 -26.58
C TYR A 247 -6.39 -0.47 -25.41
N GLU A 248 -7.68 -0.75 -25.64
CA GLU A 248 -8.65 -1.00 -24.56
C GLU A 248 -9.81 -1.96 -24.94
N PHE A 249 -10.44 -2.54 -23.91
CA PHE A 249 -11.68 -3.30 -24.03
C PHE A 249 -12.89 -2.38 -23.82
N THR A 250 -13.98 -2.60 -24.57
CA THR A 250 -15.22 -1.84 -24.33
C THR A 250 -15.86 -2.23 -22.97
N PRO A 251 -16.68 -1.34 -22.36
CA PRO A 251 -17.46 -1.67 -21.18
C PRO A 251 -18.37 -2.91 -21.37
N GLY A 252 -18.90 -3.13 -22.57
CA GLY A 252 -19.64 -4.32 -22.95
C GLY A 252 -18.77 -5.59 -23.00
N GLN A 253 -17.57 -5.52 -23.59
CA GLN A 253 -16.61 -6.64 -23.60
C GLN A 253 -16.24 -7.03 -22.16
N ILE A 254 -15.92 -6.05 -21.31
CA ILE A 254 -15.64 -6.27 -19.88
C ILE A 254 -16.85 -6.93 -19.18
N SER A 255 -18.06 -6.45 -19.44
CA SER A 255 -19.29 -7.00 -18.86
C SER A 255 -19.59 -8.43 -19.32
N LYS A 256 -19.27 -8.77 -20.58
CA LYS A 256 -19.38 -10.14 -21.12
C LYS A 256 -18.36 -11.08 -20.47
N MET A 257 -17.09 -10.68 -20.40
CA MET A 257 -16.05 -11.45 -19.71
C MET A 257 -16.39 -11.74 -18.25
N GLU A 258 -16.85 -10.74 -17.49
CA GLU A 258 -17.28 -10.93 -16.11
C GLU A 258 -18.42 -11.94 -15.98
N LYS A 259 -19.42 -11.84 -16.85
CA LYS A 259 -20.60 -12.73 -16.88
C LYS A 259 -20.22 -14.18 -17.21
N ASP A 260 -19.37 -14.38 -18.22
CA ASP A 260 -19.03 -15.72 -18.71
C ASP A 260 -17.97 -16.41 -17.83
N VAL A 261 -16.98 -15.68 -17.31
CA VAL A 261 -16.09 -16.21 -16.25
C VAL A 261 -16.89 -16.57 -15.01
N LYS A 262 -17.84 -15.72 -14.56
CA LYS A 262 -18.70 -16.04 -13.40
C LYS A 262 -19.58 -17.27 -13.62
N LYS A 263 -20.01 -17.54 -14.86
CA LYS A 263 -20.88 -18.67 -15.22
C LYS A 263 -20.11 -19.98 -15.39
N TYR A 264 -18.95 -19.95 -16.07
CA TYR A 264 -18.25 -21.16 -16.50
C TYR A 264 -16.89 -21.38 -15.80
N ARG A 265 -16.28 -20.33 -15.23
CA ARG A 265 -15.00 -20.39 -14.48
C ARG A 265 -15.04 -19.69 -13.10
N PRO A 266 -16.08 -19.89 -12.26
CA PRO A 266 -16.26 -19.16 -11.00
C PRO A 266 -15.12 -19.33 -9.98
N THR A 267 -14.29 -20.38 -10.09
CA THR A 267 -13.13 -20.61 -9.23
C THR A 267 -11.98 -19.63 -9.53
N LEU A 268 -11.88 -19.08 -10.73
CA LEU A 268 -10.93 -17.98 -11.02
C LEU A 268 -11.29 -16.69 -10.26
N MET A 269 -12.57 -16.50 -9.89
CA MET A 269 -13.07 -15.32 -9.17
C MET A 269 -13.03 -15.48 -7.64
N LYS A 270 -12.44 -16.56 -7.10
CA LYS A 270 -12.38 -16.78 -5.64
C LYS A 270 -11.26 -16.01 -4.93
N ASN A 271 -10.26 -15.55 -5.67
CA ASN A 271 -9.12 -14.82 -5.10
C ASN A 271 -9.36 -13.31 -5.24
N ILE A 272 -9.89 -12.64 -4.21
CA ILE A 272 -10.13 -11.20 -4.29
C ILE A 272 -8.80 -10.46 -4.09
N TYR A 273 -8.31 -9.81 -5.14
CA TYR A 273 -7.09 -8.99 -5.12
C TYR A 273 -7.30 -7.67 -4.37
N ARG A 274 -8.46 -7.02 -4.59
CA ARG A 274 -8.86 -5.79 -3.90
C ARG A 274 -10.29 -5.94 -3.40
N PRO A 275 -10.49 -6.01 -2.07
CA PRO A 275 -11.81 -6.22 -1.52
C PRO A 275 -12.61 -4.93 -1.40
N CYS A 276 -13.91 -5.07 -1.56
CA CYS A 276 -14.87 -3.98 -1.35
C CYS A 276 -15.42 -3.90 0.06
N LYS A 277 -15.12 -4.90 0.90
CA LYS A 277 -15.53 -5.03 2.28
C LYS A 277 -14.58 -5.99 2.98
N ILE A 278 -14.36 -5.82 4.28
CA ILE A 278 -13.81 -6.87 5.15
C ILE A 278 -14.89 -7.37 6.12
N ASP A 279 -14.79 -8.63 6.53
CA ASP A 279 -15.70 -9.21 7.54
C ASP A 279 -15.15 -9.07 8.98
N ALA A 280 -13.82 -9.02 9.11
CA ALA A 280 -13.10 -8.70 10.36
C ALA A 280 -11.59 -8.53 10.10
N ALA A 281 -10.86 -7.88 11.02
CA ALA A 281 -9.40 -7.82 11.00
C ALA A 281 -8.77 -7.94 12.40
N PHE A 282 -7.64 -8.65 12.53
CA PHE A 282 -6.86 -8.63 13.78
C PHE A 282 -5.37 -8.88 13.58
N ARG A 283 -4.54 -8.39 14.52
CA ARG A 283 -3.14 -8.80 14.65
C ARG A 283 -3.04 -10.06 15.52
N TRP A 284 -2.38 -11.08 15.01
CA TRP A 284 -2.20 -12.35 15.72
C TRP A 284 -0.84 -12.43 16.43
N SER A 285 -0.64 -13.43 17.31
CA SER A 285 0.57 -13.56 18.16
C SER A 285 1.87 -13.73 17.38
N ASN A 286 1.80 -14.22 16.14
CA ASN A 286 2.96 -14.33 15.26
C ASN A 286 3.40 -12.99 14.63
N GLY A 287 2.70 -11.88 14.91
CA GLY A 287 3.06 -10.54 14.48
C GLY A 287 2.58 -10.16 13.07
N TYR A 288 1.70 -10.96 12.45
CA TYR A 288 1.04 -10.60 11.19
C TYR A 288 -0.39 -10.09 11.46
N ILE A 289 -0.89 -9.27 10.54
CA ILE A 289 -2.29 -8.84 10.52
C ILE A 289 -3.06 -9.77 9.58
N TYR A 290 -4.24 -10.18 10.00
CA TYR A 290 -5.11 -11.07 9.26
C TYR A 290 -6.45 -10.40 8.98
N PHE A 291 -6.83 -10.37 7.71
CA PHE A 291 -8.11 -9.85 7.22
C PHE A 291 -8.97 -11.02 6.77
N PHE A 292 -10.22 -11.10 7.22
CA PHE A 292 -11.16 -12.18 6.90
C PHE A 292 -12.25 -11.68 5.95
N LEU A 293 -12.55 -12.47 4.92
CA LEU A 293 -13.46 -12.11 3.83
C LEU A 293 -14.11 -13.36 3.26
N GLY A 294 -15.41 -13.53 3.50
CA GLY A 294 -16.17 -14.68 3.06
C GLY A 294 -15.60 -15.99 3.63
N SER A 295 -15.29 -16.94 2.74
CA SER A 295 -14.62 -18.19 3.10
C SER A 295 -13.11 -18.08 3.24
N ASN A 296 -12.53 -16.90 3.00
CA ASN A 296 -11.09 -16.71 2.81
C ASN A 296 -10.51 -15.76 3.85
N TYR A 297 -9.19 -15.77 3.95
CA TYR A 297 -8.43 -14.81 4.74
C TYR A 297 -7.13 -14.42 4.03
N TYR A 298 -6.64 -13.24 4.34
CA TYR A 298 -5.40 -12.65 3.86
C TYR A 298 -4.44 -12.45 5.02
N ARG A 299 -3.13 -12.48 4.75
CA ARG A 299 -2.10 -12.13 5.72
C ARG A 299 -1.33 -10.92 5.20
N TYR A 300 -1.42 -9.82 5.93
CA TYR A 300 -0.60 -8.64 5.72
C TYR A 300 0.67 -8.75 6.55
N ASN A 301 1.79 -8.54 5.90
CA ASN A 301 3.13 -8.68 6.45
C ASN A 301 3.69 -7.29 6.75
N GLU A 302 3.82 -6.95 8.03
CA GLU A 302 4.33 -5.63 8.41
C GLU A 302 5.85 -5.49 8.14
N ASN A 303 6.59 -6.59 8.09
CA ASN A 303 8.04 -6.57 7.88
C ASN A 303 8.42 -6.35 6.40
N LEU A 304 7.56 -6.86 5.51
CA LEU A 304 7.57 -6.63 4.06
C LEU A 304 6.17 -6.10 3.69
N PRO A 305 5.91 -4.80 3.93
CA PRO A 305 4.58 -4.17 3.84
C PRO A 305 3.80 -4.58 2.60
N GLY A 306 2.68 -5.28 2.81
CA GLY A 306 1.83 -5.79 1.75
C GLY A 306 1.14 -7.09 2.13
N ILE A 307 0.28 -7.57 1.23
CA ILE A 307 -0.32 -8.90 1.33
C ILE A 307 0.69 -9.93 0.80
N ASP A 308 0.98 -10.97 1.58
CA ASP A 308 1.89 -12.03 1.15
C ASP A 308 1.35 -12.75 -0.10
N SER A 309 2.20 -12.97 -1.12
CA SER A 309 1.84 -13.49 -2.44
C SER A 309 1.18 -14.90 -2.48
N SER A 310 1.16 -15.61 -1.35
CA SER A 310 0.50 -16.91 -1.22
C SER A 310 -0.91 -16.85 -0.58
N TYR A 311 -1.52 -15.66 -0.62
CA TYR A 311 -2.87 -15.35 -0.16
C TYR A 311 -3.73 -14.80 -1.30
N PRO A 312 -5.07 -14.91 -1.24
CA PRO A 312 -5.87 -15.45 -0.15
C PRO A 312 -5.70 -16.95 0.08
N ARG A 313 -6.12 -17.41 1.27
CA ARG A 313 -6.28 -18.84 1.58
C ARG A 313 -7.66 -19.09 2.18
N PRO A 314 -8.26 -20.27 1.97
CA PRO A 314 -9.46 -20.68 2.68
C PRO A 314 -9.27 -20.66 4.20
N ILE A 315 -10.25 -20.16 4.95
CA ILE A 315 -10.23 -20.12 6.42
C ILE A 315 -9.97 -21.52 7.00
N SER A 316 -10.54 -22.56 6.38
CA SER A 316 -10.38 -23.98 6.74
C SER A 316 -8.93 -24.48 6.77
N ASP A 317 -8.01 -23.88 6.00
CA ASP A 317 -6.64 -24.38 5.85
C ASP A 317 -5.81 -24.18 7.12
N HIS A 318 -6.12 -23.12 7.89
CA HIS A 318 -5.36 -22.72 9.07
C HIS A 318 -6.23 -22.55 10.32
N TRP A 319 -7.43 -21.98 10.17
CA TRP A 319 -8.34 -21.67 11.25
C TRP A 319 -9.34 -22.81 11.45
N LYS A 320 -8.83 -24.02 11.76
CA LYS A 320 -9.62 -25.25 11.78
C LYS A 320 -10.80 -25.17 12.76
N GLY A 321 -12.02 -25.30 12.24
CA GLY A 321 -13.27 -25.21 12.99
C GLY A 321 -13.87 -23.80 13.09
N VAL A 322 -13.22 -22.77 12.53
CA VAL A 322 -13.80 -21.42 12.38
C VAL A 322 -14.71 -21.40 11.14
N PRO A 323 -15.92 -20.81 11.22
CA PRO A 323 -16.84 -20.73 10.07
C PRO A 323 -16.41 -19.64 9.07
N SER A 324 -17.01 -19.67 7.88
CA SER A 324 -16.92 -18.57 6.90
C SER A 324 -17.78 -17.37 7.29
N SER A 325 -17.42 -16.20 6.76
CA SER A 325 -18.13 -14.92 6.93
C SER A 325 -18.34 -14.55 8.39
N ILE A 326 -17.27 -14.57 9.18
CA ILE A 326 -17.31 -14.21 10.60
C ILE A 326 -17.86 -12.79 10.82
N ASN A 327 -18.34 -12.52 12.02
CA ASN A 327 -18.85 -11.23 12.49
C ASN A 327 -17.82 -10.45 13.33
N GLY A 328 -16.58 -10.95 13.40
CA GLY A 328 -15.53 -10.35 14.20
C GLY A 328 -14.53 -11.36 14.74
N VAL A 329 -13.30 -10.91 14.95
CA VAL A 329 -12.21 -11.70 15.52
C VAL A 329 -11.29 -10.81 16.35
N PHE A 330 -10.89 -11.29 17.53
CA PHE A 330 -9.86 -10.60 18.30
C PHE A 330 -9.05 -11.55 19.17
N ARG A 331 -7.83 -11.11 19.52
CA ARG A 331 -7.06 -11.72 20.60
C ARG A 331 -7.53 -11.18 21.93
N TYR A 332 -7.95 -12.06 22.83
CA TYR A 332 -8.36 -11.68 24.17
C TYR A 332 -7.19 -11.71 25.16
N ALA A 333 -7.34 -11.02 26.29
CA ALA A 333 -6.28 -10.83 27.29
C ALA A 333 -5.78 -12.13 27.96
N ASN A 334 -6.53 -13.23 27.84
CA ASN A 334 -6.11 -14.56 28.29
C ASN A 334 -5.18 -15.29 27.30
N GLY A 335 -4.82 -14.65 26.17
CA GLY A 335 -3.90 -15.20 25.17
C GLY A 335 -4.55 -16.14 24.14
N LEU A 336 -5.88 -16.29 24.14
CA LEU A 336 -6.63 -17.05 23.13
C LEU A 336 -7.30 -16.12 22.11
N THR A 337 -7.52 -16.63 20.90
CA THR A 337 -8.25 -15.92 19.84
C THR A 337 -9.74 -16.29 19.89
N TYR A 338 -10.62 -15.31 19.75
CA TYR A 338 -12.07 -15.50 19.77
C TYR A 338 -12.69 -15.01 18.47
N PHE A 339 -13.44 -15.89 17.81
CA PHE A 339 -14.19 -15.60 16.59
C PHE A 339 -15.69 -15.56 16.90
N PHE A 340 -16.44 -14.71 16.20
CA PHE A 340 -17.87 -14.54 16.40
C PHE A 340 -18.63 -14.81 15.09
N LYS A 341 -19.81 -15.41 15.18
CA LYS A 341 -20.71 -15.60 14.03
C LYS A 341 -22.15 -15.68 14.53
N GLY A 342 -23.00 -14.75 14.09
CA GLY A 342 -24.39 -14.68 14.53
C GLY A 342 -24.52 -14.54 16.05
N ASN A 343 -25.23 -15.47 16.70
CA ASN A 343 -25.34 -15.52 18.17
C ASN A 343 -24.29 -16.44 18.85
N GLN A 344 -23.29 -16.91 18.11
CA GLN A 344 -22.28 -17.85 18.58
C GLN A 344 -20.87 -17.25 18.63
N TYR A 345 -20.05 -17.81 19.51
CA TYR A 345 -18.61 -17.54 19.55
C TYR A 345 -17.80 -18.84 19.61
N TYR A 346 -16.60 -18.79 19.03
CA TYR A 346 -15.67 -19.91 18.86
C TYR A 346 -14.35 -19.52 19.54
N ARG A 347 -13.88 -20.36 20.47
CA ARG A 347 -12.58 -20.16 21.13
C ARG A 347 -11.52 -20.93 20.35
N PHE A 348 -10.63 -20.21 19.69
CA PHE A 348 -9.52 -20.77 18.93
C PHE A 348 -8.28 -20.85 19.79
N ASN A 349 -7.63 -22.02 19.76
CA ASN A 349 -6.43 -22.30 20.51
C ASN A 349 -5.21 -22.17 19.60
N ASP A 350 -4.59 -21.00 19.69
CA ASP A 350 -3.43 -20.53 18.94
C ASP A 350 -2.22 -21.48 18.93
N THR A 351 -2.09 -22.37 19.91
CA THR A 351 -1.01 -23.37 19.96
C THR A 351 -1.37 -24.63 19.18
N SER A 352 -2.63 -25.08 19.28
CA SER A 352 -3.11 -26.29 18.59
C SER A 352 -3.66 -26.03 17.17
N LEU A 353 -3.83 -24.76 16.79
CA LEU A 353 -4.37 -24.28 15.51
C LEU A 353 -5.74 -24.88 15.17
N LYS A 354 -6.61 -24.99 16.18
CA LYS A 354 -8.01 -25.39 16.04
C LYS A 354 -8.91 -24.69 17.06
N VAL A 355 -10.21 -24.66 16.78
CA VAL A 355 -11.25 -24.38 17.78
C VAL A 355 -11.25 -25.47 18.85
N ASP A 356 -11.37 -25.06 20.11
CA ASP A 356 -11.40 -25.96 21.26
C ASP A 356 -12.68 -26.82 21.29
N GLU A 357 -12.60 -27.99 21.92
CA GLU A 357 -13.76 -28.87 22.12
C GLU A 357 -14.82 -28.23 23.02
N GLY A 358 -16.09 -28.47 22.71
CA GLY A 358 -17.22 -27.80 23.36
C GLY A 358 -17.43 -26.34 22.91
N TYR A 359 -17.00 -26.00 21.69
CA TYR A 359 -17.35 -24.79 20.95
C TYR A 359 -17.92 -25.16 19.57
N PRO A 360 -18.73 -24.29 18.91
CA PRO A 360 -19.17 -22.96 19.36
C PRO A 360 -20.07 -22.97 20.62
N ARG A 361 -20.16 -21.82 21.27
CA ARG A 361 -21.06 -21.55 22.41
C ARG A 361 -21.91 -20.32 22.13
N LEU A 362 -23.02 -20.15 22.86
CA LEU A 362 -23.86 -18.97 22.70
C LEU A 362 -23.17 -17.75 23.32
N MET A 363 -23.26 -16.57 22.70
CA MET A 363 -22.64 -15.35 23.22
C MET A 363 -23.09 -15.04 24.67
N SER A 364 -24.35 -15.36 25.01
CA SER A 364 -24.91 -15.23 26.36
C SER A 364 -24.18 -16.02 27.44
N ASP A 365 -23.44 -17.08 27.09
CA ASP A 365 -22.78 -17.98 28.04
C ASP A 365 -21.54 -17.35 28.71
N TYR A 366 -21.00 -16.26 28.13
CA TYR A 366 -19.80 -15.58 28.62
C TYR A 366 -19.80 -14.07 28.34
N TRP A 367 -20.26 -13.65 27.16
CA TRP A 367 -20.29 -12.24 26.73
C TRP A 367 -21.59 -11.56 27.18
N VAL A 368 -21.86 -11.61 28.48
CA VAL A 368 -23.15 -11.20 29.07
C VAL A 368 -23.47 -9.73 28.75
N GLY A 369 -24.60 -9.51 28.07
CA GLY A 369 -25.08 -8.19 27.67
C GLY A 369 -24.59 -7.71 26.29
N VAL A 370 -23.73 -8.47 25.61
CA VAL A 370 -23.38 -8.23 24.19
C VAL A 370 -24.50 -8.79 23.30
N PRO A 371 -24.97 -8.07 22.26
CA PRO A 371 -25.97 -8.58 21.33
C PRO A 371 -25.39 -9.69 20.44
N SER A 372 -26.26 -10.52 19.84
CA SER A 372 -25.89 -11.32 18.67
C SER A 372 -25.60 -10.43 17.46
N ASP A 373 -25.02 -10.99 16.39
CA ASP A 373 -24.85 -10.34 15.09
C ASP A 373 -24.19 -8.97 15.24
N ILE A 374 -23.02 -8.97 15.89
CA ILE A 374 -22.10 -7.83 15.95
C ILE A 374 -21.48 -7.57 14.57
N ASP A 375 -20.95 -6.37 14.37
CA ASP A 375 -20.22 -6.03 13.15
C ASP A 375 -18.70 -6.22 13.32
N ASP A 376 -18.14 -5.88 14.49
CA ASP A 376 -16.81 -6.38 14.92
C ASP A 376 -16.60 -6.25 16.46
N VAL A 377 -15.44 -6.71 16.94
CA VAL A 377 -14.97 -6.68 18.33
C VAL A 377 -13.47 -6.35 18.43
N ILE A 378 -13.08 -5.52 19.39
CA ILE A 378 -11.66 -5.23 19.69
C ILE A 378 -11.33 -5.31 21.18
N SER A 379 -10.09 -5.71 21.49
CA SER A 379 -9.43 -5.33 22.74
C SER A 379 -8.92 -3.90 22.59
N HIS A 380 -9.20 -3.02 23.55
CA HIS A 380 -8.70 -1.65 23.53
C HIS A 380 -7.54 -1.45 24.51
N SER A 381 -6.69 -0.46 24.23
CA SER A 381 -5.50 -0.08 25.02
C SER A 381 -5.80 0.30 26.48
N ASN A 382 -7.06 0.59 26.81
CA ASN A 382 -7.53 0.89 28.17
C ASN A 382 -7.97 -0.35 28.97
N GLY A 383 -7.83 -1.56 28.42
CA GLY A 383 -8.12 -2.83 29.10
C GLY A 383 -9.59 -3.27 29.06
N PHE A 384 -10.46 -2.60 28.30
CA PHE A 384 -11.82 -3.05 28.03
C PHE A 384 -11.93 -3.69 26.64
N THR A 385 -12.93 -4.55 26.45
CA THR A 385 -13.31 -5.08 25.13
C THR A 385 -14.50 -4.30 24.61
N TYR A 386 -14.48 -3.93 23.33
CA TYR A 386 -15.53 -3.14 22.69
C TYR A 386 -16.14 -3.94 21.56
N PHE A 387 -17.47 -4.07 21.57
CA PHE A 387 -18.26 -4.72 20.53
C PHE A 387 -19.07 -3.66 19.80
N PHE A 388 -19.14 -3.75 18.46
CA PHE A 388 -19.88 -2.81 17.62
C PHE A 388 -21.10 -3.50 17.01
N LYS A 389 -22.22 -2.77 16.89
CA LYS A 389 -23.44 -3.23 16.19
C LYS A 389 -24.27 -2.04 15.70
N GLY A 390 -24.36 -1.88 14.38
CA GLY A 390 -24.86 -0.68 13.72
C GLY A 390 -24.23 0.58 14.31
N ALA A 391 -25.02 1.65 14.44
CA ALA A 391 -24.60 2.92 15.06
C ALA A 391 -24.23 2.85 16.55
N GLN A 392 -24.13 1.66 17.17
CA GLN A 392 -23.92 1.47 18.60
C GLN A 392 -22.67 0.66 18.94
N TYR A 393 -22.14 0.91 20.13
CA TYR A 393 -21.08 0.09 20.71
C TYR A 393 -21.35 -0.25 22.18
N TYR A 394 -20.77 -1.37 22.61
CA TYR A 394 -20.93 -1.98 23.93
C TYR A 394 -19.56 -2.16 24.57
N ARG A 395 -19.34 -1.58 25.77
CA ARG A 395 -18.10 -1.78 26.53
C ARG A 395 -18.25 -2.99 27.45
N PHE A 396 -17.61 -4.09 27.09
CA PHE A 396 -17.50 -5.29 27.90
C PHE A 396 -16.30 -5.20 28.86
N ASN A 397 -16.55 -5.50 30.13
CA ASN A 397 -15.60 -5.39 31.20
C ASN A 397 -15.06 -6.78 31.57
N PRO A 398 -13.77 -7.09 31.28
CA PRO A 398 -13.21 -8.42 31.47
C PRO A 398 -13.09 -8.83 32.95
N ARG A 399 -13.24 -7.89 33.90
CA ARG A 399 -13.22 -8.18 35.35
C ARG A 399 -14.58 -8.59 35.89
N THR A 400 -15.68 -8.10 35.30
CA THR A 400 -17.05 -8.39 35.72
C THR A 400 -17.79 -9.36 34.79
N LEU A 401 -17.15 -9.70 33.66
CA LEU A 401 -17.65 -10.59 32.59
C LEU A 401 -19.03 -10.17 32.07
N ARG A 402 -19.22 -8.85 31.89
CA ARG A 402 -20.44 -8.27 31.34
C ARG A 402 -20.21 -6.91 30.69
N VAL A 403 -21.17 -6.49 29.88
CA VAL A 403 -21.28 -5.09 29.46
C VAL A 403 -21.54 -4.19 30.68
N ASP A 404 -20.81 -3.08 30.76
CA ASP A 404 -20.96 -2.12 31.86
C ASP A 404 -22.32 -1.38 31.81
N PRO A 405 -22.88 -0.94 32.95
CA PRO A 405 -24.07 -0.09 32.98
C PRO A 405 -23.90 1.21 32.17
N GLY A 406 -24.98 1.65 31.51
CA GLY A 406 -24.96 2.84 30.65
C GLY A 406 -24.39 2.59 29.24
N TYR A 407 -24.46 1.34 28.77
CA TYR A 407 -24.25 0.89 27.40
C TYR A 407 -25.49 0.12 26.90
N PRO A 408 -25.75 0.04 25.57
CA PRO A 408 -24.94 0.59 24.48
C PRO A 408 -24.90 2.12 24.43
N ARG A 409 -23.93 2.65 23.68
CA ARG A 409 -23.82 4.08 23.35
C ARG A 409 -23.65 4.27 21.84
N SER A 410 -24.00 5.44 21.33
CA SER A 410 -23.72 5.79 19.92
C SER A 410 -22.23 5.76 19.64
N VAL A 411 -21.79 5.20 18.52
CA VAL A 411 -20.38 5.21 18.08
C VAL A 411 -19.80 6.63 18.13
N SER A 412 -20.54 7.59 17.58
CA SER A 412 -20.22 9.03 17.60
C SER A 412 -20.12 9.69 18.98
N SER A 413 -20.48 9.03 20.09
CA SER A 413 -20.34 9.60 21.44
C SER A 413 -18.94 9.46 22.04
N TYR A 414 -18.05 8.70 21.40
CA TYR A 414 -16.67 8.49 21.83
C TYR A 414 -15.73 8.35 20.64
N TRP A 415 -16.12 7.56 19.64
CA TRP A 415 -15.36 7.28 18.43
C TRP A 415 -15.54 8.39 17.38
N ASN A 416 -15.24 9.63 17.77
CA ASN A 416 -15.48 10.82 16.96
C ASN A 416 -14.72 10.76 15.62
N GLY A 417 -15.46 10.84 14.52
CA GLY A 417 -14.93 10.78 13.15
C GLY A 417 -14.96 9.39 12.51
N LEU A 418 -15.27 8.32 13.25
CA LEU A 418 -15.56 7.01 12.63
C LEU A 418 -16.94 7.00 11.95
N PRO A 419 -17.14 6.17 10.92
CA PRO A 419 -18.48 5.78 10.46
C PRO A 419 -19.33 5.25 11.62
N SER A 420 -20.65 5.41 11.52
CA SER A 420 -21.58 4.84 12.49
C SER A 420 -21.52 3.31 12.53
N ASP A 421 -21.33 2.69 11.38
CA ASP A 421 -21.56 1.30 11.04
C ASP A 421 -20.27 0.74 10.42
N ILE A 422 -19.27 0.52 11.25
CA ILE A 422 -17.98 -0.06 10.85
C ILE A 422 -18.12 -1.56 10.59
N GLU A 423 -17.30 -2.10 9.69
CA GLU A 423 -17.31 -3.50 9.25
C GLU A 423 -16.09 -4.29 9.75
N GLY A 424 -15.09 -3.59 10.27
CA GLY A 424 -13.95 -4.19 10.94
C GLY A 424 -13.21 -3.18 11.78
N ALA A 425 -12.40 -3.65 12.74
CA ALA A 425 -11.53 -2.81 13.54
C ALA A 425 -10.25 -3.53 14.01
N LEU A 426 -9.12 -2.84 13.97
CA LEU A 426 -7.80 -3.34 14.32
C LEU A 426 -7.10 -2.39 15.31
N GLN A 427 -6.64 -2.92 16.44
CA GLN A 427 -5.83 -2.15 17.38
C GLN A 427 -4.41 -1.91 16.82
N TRP A 428 -3.94 -0.65 16.87
CA TRP A 428 -2.59 -0.26 16.47
C TRP A 428 -1.62 -0.16 17.66
N TYR A 429 -0.31 -0.21 17.39
CA TYR A 429 0.74 -0.23 18.43
C TYR A 429 0.69 0.98 19.37
N ASN A 430 0.40 2.15 18.82
CA ASN A 430 0.25 3.40 19.57
C ASN A 430 -1.07 3.50 20.39
N GLY A 431 -1.81 2.40 20.52
CA GLY A 431 -3.08 2.33 21.24
C GLY A 431 -4.27 2.97 20.51
N GLY A 432 -4.09 3.45 19.27
CA GLY A 432 -5.17 3.80 18.37
C GLY A 432 -5.89 2.58 17.80
N VAL A 433 -6.95 2.84 17.03
CA VAL A 433 -7.81 1.83 16.41
C VAL A 433 -8.00 2.21 14.95
N PHE A 434 -7.53 1.36 14.04
CA PHE A 434 -8.01 1.38 12.67
C PHE A 434 -9.43 0.83 12.65
N ALA A 435 -10.35 1.52 12.00
CA ALA A 435 -11.67 0.99 11.67
C ALA A 435 -11.83 0.96 10.15
N PHE A 436 -12.64 0.03 9.66
CA PHE A 436 -12.81 -0.27 8.25
C PHE A 436 -14.28 -0.23 7.88
N LYS A 437 -14.57 0.25 6.68
CA LYS A 437 -15.89 0.21 6.05
C LYS A 437 -15.71 0.37 4.55
N ASP A 438 -16.39 -0.46 3.78
CA ASP A 438 -16.26 -0.53 2.32
C ASP A 438 -14.77 -0.70 1.92
N THR A 439 -14.25 0.14 1.02
CA THR A 439 -12.83 0.20 0.63
C THR A 439 -11.97 1.12 1.48
N GLN A 440 -12.54 1.70 2.54
CA GLN A 440 -11.95 2.77 3.32
C GLN A 440 -11.56 2.32 4.73
N HIS A 441 -10.53 2.98 5.26
CA HIS A 441 -10.16 2.88 6.67
C HIS A 441 -10.00 4.27 7.31
N TRP A 442 -10.17 4.31 8.63
CA TRP A 442 -10.02 5.49 9.47
C TRP A 442 -9.13 5.12 10.65
N LEU A 443 -8.15 5.95 11.01
CA LEU A 443 -7.37 5.77 12.23
C LEU A 443 -7.92 6.65 13.36
N PHE A 444 -8.63 6.05 14.32
CA PHE A 444 -9.02 6.71 15.55
C PHE A 444 -7.84 6.71 16.54
N VAL A 445 -7.35 7.89 16.93
CA VAL A 445 -6.16 8.03 17.78
C VAL A 445 -6.35 9.02 18.92
N HIS A 446 -5.58 8.79 19.98
CA HIS A 446 -5.37 9.74 21.06
C HIS A 446 -4.34 10.79 20.64
N GLY A 447 -4.78 11.85 19.96
CA GLY A 447 -3.94 13.01 19.62
C GLY A 447 -3.66 13.90 20.82
N GLU A 448 -2.81 14.91 20.63
CA GLU A 448 -2.41 15.83 21.71
C GLU A 448 -3.54 16.74 22.23
N GLN A 449 -4.48 17.11 21.34
CA GLN A 449 -5.57 18.04 21.64
C GLN A 449 -6.96 17.38 21.64
N SER A 450 -7.14 16.27 20.92
CA SER A 450 -8.42 15.56 20.80
C SER A 450 -8.22 14.05 20.65
N ILE A 451 -9.23 13.29 21.04
CA ILE A 451 -9.35 11.86 20.72
C ILE A 451 -10.38 11.74 19.60
N SER A 452 -9.87 11.56 18.38
CA SER A 452 -10.67 11.62 17.15
C SER A 452 -9.92 10.98 15.99
N VAL A 453 -10.59 10.84 14.85
CA VAL A 453 -9.91 10.58 13.57
C VAL A 453 -9.22 11.86 13.06
N PRO A 454 -7.97 11.80 12.57
CA PRO A 454 -7.31 12.91 11.87
C PRO A 454 -8.01 13.29 10.56
N SER A 455 -7.90 14.56 10.14
CA SER A 455 -8.55 15.08 8.93
C SER A 455 -8.00 14.56 7.59
N SER A 456 -6.95 13.72 7.61
CA SER A 456 -6.43 13.02 6.43
C SER A 456 -7.27 11.80 6.03
N TYR A 457 -8.04 11.23 6.96
CA TYR A 457 -8.86 10.04 6.72
C TYR A 457 -10.29 10.42 6.25
N PRO A 458 -11.01 9.54 5.52
CA PRO A 458 -10.65 8.16 5.18
C PRO A 458 -9.52 8.01 4.16
N GLU A 459 -8.76 6.93 4.33
CA GLU A 459 -7.75 6.45 3.39
C GLU A 459 -8.19 5.12 2.76
N SER A 460 -7.55 4.68 1.67
CA SER A 460 -7.94 3.45 0.99
C SER A 460 -7.22 2.21 1.53
N ILE A 461 -7.99 1.15 1.85
CA ILE A 461 -7.45 -0.18 2.20
C ILE A 461 -6.56 -0.71 1.07
N THR A 462 -6.96 -0.48 -0.18
CA THR A 462 -6.19 -0.86 -1.36
C THR A 462 -4.85 -0.15 -1.43
N GLN A 463 -4.82 1.15 -1.08
CA GLN A 463 -3.59 1.93 -1.05
C GLN A 463 -2.66 1.39 0.04
N TRP A 464 -3.15 1.15 1.26
CA TRP A 464 -2.40 0.45 2.31
C TRP A 464 -1.87 -0.92 1.84
N TRP A 465 -2.68 -1.73 1.17
CA TRP A 465 -2.28 -3.06 0.71
C TRP A 465 -1.25 -3.05 -0.43
N SER A 466 -1.10 -1.92 -1.13
CA SER A 466 -0.25 -1.78 -2.33
C SER A 466 0.89 -0.77 -2.16
N SER A 467 0.95 0.01 -1.08
CA SER A 467 1.95 1.04 -0.87
C SER A 467 3.21 0.47 -0.21
N GLU A 468 4.37 0.82 -0.75
CA GLU A 468 5.64 0.71 -0.03
C GLU A 468 5.72 1.91 0.95
N PRO A 469 5.79 1.69 2.28
CA PRO A 469 5.84 2.78 3.23
C PRO A 469 7.18 3.53 3.14
N ASP A 470 7.10 4.86 3.14
CA ASP A 470 8.28 5.71 3.15
C ASP A 470 8.96 5.71 4.53
N PHE A 471 9.91 4.79 4.67
CA PHE A 471 10.85 4.72 5.78
C PHE A 471 12.16 5.47 5.50
N THR A 472 12.15 6.63 4.85
CA THR A 472 13.36 7.46 4.64
C THR A 472 13.30 8.77 5.45
N HIS A 473 14.40 9.53 5.49
CA HIS A 473 14.49 10.86 6.12
C HIS A 473 14.06 10.90 7.59
N TYR A 474 14.78 10.17 8.45
CA TYR A 474 14.51 10.12 9.89
C TYR A 474 15.80 10.12 10.73
N THR A 475 15.78 10.83 11.85
CA THR A 475 16.88 10.85 12.84
C THR A 475 16.50 9.99 14.05
N VAL A 476 17.45 9.24 14.60
CA VAL A 476 17.26 8.41 15.79
C VAL A 476 18.30 8.70 16.86
N PHE A 477 17.90 8.72 18.14
CA PHE A 477 18.86 8.69 19.23
C PHE A 477 18.34 7.99 20.49
N ARG A 478 19.29 7.50 21.30
CA ARG A 478 19.06 6.87 22.61
C ARG A 478 19.14 7.91 23.73
N HIS A 479 18.11 8.03 24.56
CA HIS A 479 18.07 9.01 25.65
C HIS A 479 18.37 8.36 27.02
N LEU A 480 18.89 9.15 27.98
CA LEU A 480 19.18 8.76 29.38
C LEU A 480 18.01 8.13 30.17
N ASN A 481 16.79 8.16 29.65
CA ASN A 481 15.60 7.65 30.32
C ASN A 481 15.25 6.21 29.89
N GLY A 482 16.11 5.58 29.09
CA GLY A 482 15.91 4.22 28.62
C GLY A 482 14.92 4.09 27.45
N TYR A 483 14.61 5.18 26.74
CA TYR A 483 13.82 5.17 25.49
C TYR A 483 14.64 5.63 24.29
N THR A 484 14.31 5.08 23.12
CA THR A 484 14.86 5.51 21.83
C THR A 484 13.84 6.40 21.13
N PHE A 485 14.28 7.54 20.61
CA PHE A 485 13.40 8.50 19.95
C PHE A 485 13.72 8.58 18.46
N PHE A 486 12.67 8.55 17.63
CA PHE A 486 12.74 8.70 16.18
C PHE A 486 12.07 10.03 15.80
N PHE A 487 12.64 10.77 14.86
CA PHE A 487 12.19 12.08 14.39
C PHE A 487 12.06 12.07 12.88
N LYS A 488 10.94 12.58 12.32
CA LYS A 488 10.71 12.77 10.88
C LYS A 488 9.72 13.91 10.68
N GLY A 489 10.05 14.91 9.84
CA GLY A 489 9.22 16.11 9.69
C GLY A 489 9.01 16.85 11.00
N ASN A 490 7.75 17.22 11.26
CA ASN A 490 7.29 17.83 12.51
C ASN A 490 6.83 16.79 13.57
N SER A 491 7.18 15.52 13.40
CA SER A 491 6.73 14.42 14.25
C SER A 491 7.88 13.69 14.93
N TYR A 492 7.64 13.18 16.13
CA TYR A 492 8.54 12.26 16.82
C TYR A 492 7.79 11.07 17.44
N TRP A 493 8.48 9.94 17.53
CA TRP A 493 8.01 8.69 18.14
C TRP A 493 8.92 8.32 19.31
N ARG A 494 8.35 7.71 20.36
CA ARG A 494 9.12 7.08 21.44
C ARG A 494 8.99 5.57 21.33
N TYR A 495 10.09 4.90 21.02
CA TYR A 495 10.19 3.45 21.02
C TYR A 495 10.52 2.94 22.42
N ASN A 496 9.88 1.85 22.80
CA ASN A 496 10.01 1.21 24.10
C ASN A 496 10.54 -0.20 23.91
N GLU A 497 11.83 -0.41 24.23
CA GLU A 497 12.53 -1.68 24.02
C GLU A 497 11.96 -2.81 24.87
N GLN A 498 11.44 -2.51 26.07
CA GLN A 498 10.84 -3.50 26.95
C GLN A 498 9.61 -4.17 26.32
N PHE A 499 8.81 -3.41 25.55
CA PHE A 499 7.68 -3.95 24.79
C PHE A 499 8.01 -4.21 23.31
N SER A 500 9.18 -3.77 22.84
CA SER A 500 9.62 -3.85 21.44
C SER A 500 8.60 -3.25 20.45
N GLN A 501 8.08 -2.08 20.80
CA GLN A 501 7.14 -1.30 19.98
C GLN A 501 7.16 0.19 20.37
N VAL A 502 6.53 1.03 19.56
CA VAL A 502 6.18 2.40 19.95
C VAL A 502 5.25 2.42 21.17
N ASP A 503 5.42 3.43 22.04
CA ASP A 503 4.51 3.70 23.14
C ASP A 503 3.15 4.25 22.67
N ILE A 504 2.16 4.19 23.56
CA ILE A 504 0.79 4.68 23.32
C ILE A 504 0.75 6.20 23.17
N GLY A 505 -0.03 6.70 22.20
CA GLY A 505 -0.20 8.13 21.93
C GLY A 505 0.99 8.78 21.22
N TYR A 506 1.61 8.05 20.28
CA TYR A 506 2.65 8.52 19.36
C TYR A 506 2.22 8.27 17.88
N PRO A 507 2.72 9.03 16.88
CA PRO A 507 3.64 10.15 17.01
C PRO A 507 3.06 11.34 17.75
N ARG A 508 3.94 12.27 18.12
CA ARG A 508 3.64 13.55 18.76
C ARG A 508 4.34 14.67 18.01
N GLY A 509 3.86 15.90 18.17
CA GLY A 509 4.42 17.07 17.52
C GLY A 509 5.72 17.54 18.17
N LEU A 510 6.61 18.17 17.41
CA LEU A 510 7.85 18.75 17.94
C LEU A 510 7.65 19.90 18.95
N ALA A 511 6.41 20.32 19.25
CA ALA A 511 6.12 21.24 20.34
C ALA A 511 6.62 20.75 21.72
N ALA A 512 6.78 19.43 21.90
CA ALA A 512 7.40 18.86 23.10
C ALA A 512 8.95 19.00 23.16
N TRP A 513 9.57 19.47 22.08
CA TRP A 513 11.00 19.66 21.88
C TRP A 513 11.28 21.13 21.50
N GLU A 514 10.91 22.06 22.39
CA GLU A 514 10.90 23.49 22.09
C GLU A 514 12.25 23.99 21.52
N GLY A 515 12.21 24.61 20.34
CA GLY A 515 13.39 25.14 19.65
C GLY A 515 14.17 24.14 18.78
N VAL A 516 13.83 22.85 18.80
CA VAL A 516 14.39 21.87 17.85
C VAL A 516 13.68 22.03 16.49
N PRO A 517 14.41 22.16 15.36
CA PRO A 517 13.79 22.29 14.05
C PRO A 517 13.23 20.95 13.54
N ALA A 518 12.32 21.02 12.57
CA ALA A 518 11.93 19.88 11.75
C ALA A 518 13.12 19.34 10.93
N ASP A 519 13.06 18.06 10.56
CA ASP A 519 14.00 17.40 9.64
C ASP A 519 15.47 17.62 10.04
N VAL A 520 15.80 17.31 11.29
CA VAL A 520 17.19 17.26 11.77
C VAL A 520 17.97 16.17 11.05
N ASP A 521 19.21 16.47 10.70
CA ASP A 521 20.08 15.59 9.93
C ASP A 521 20.60 14.44 10.82
N ALA A 522 21.01 14.78 12.05
CA ALA A 522 21.45 13.81 13.05
C ALA A 522 21.18 14.31 14.47
N ALA A 523 21.10 13.39 15.44
CA ALA A 523 21.02 13.73 16.86
C ALA A 523 21.70 12.69 17.75
N PHE A 524 22.23 13.13 18.89
CA PHE A 524 22.75 12.23 19.92
C PHE A 524 22.73 12.86 21.31
N LEU A 525 22.80 12.00 22.32
CA LEU A 525 23.07 12.37 23.70
C LEU A 525 24.59 12.45 23.91
N TRP A 526 25.09 13.60 24.40
CA TRP A 526 26.52 13.78 24.66
C TRP A 526 26.91 13.59 26.13
N SER A 527 28.22 13.64 26.40
CA SER A 527 28.84 13.34 27.70
C SER A 527 28.48 14.30 28.83
N ASP A 528 28.00 15.51 28.51
CA ASP A 528 27.52 16.50 29.47
C ASP A 528 26.02 16.36 29.82
N GLY A 529 25.34 15.37 29.25
CA GLY A 529 23.94 15.03 29.55
C GLY A 529 22.90 15.79 28.70
N TYR A 530 23.32 16.67 27.80
CA TYR A 530 22.43 17.32 26.84
C TYR A 530 22.24 16.50 25.57
N VAL A 531 21.10 16.70 24.90
CA VAL A 531 20.87 16.17 23.55
C VAL A 531 21.32 17.22 22.54
N TYR A 532 22.13 16.80 21.59
CA TYR A 532 22.63 17.64 20.50
C TYR A 532 21.96 17.24 19.20
N PHE A 533 21.31 18.19 18.54
CA PHE A 533 20.71 18.03 17.22
C PHE A 533 21.53 18.81 16.18
N PHE A 534 21.63 18.29 14.97
CA PHE A 534 22.38 18.88 13.86
C PHE A 534 21.44 19.14 12.68
N LYS A 535 21.63 20.27 11.99
CA LYS A 535 20.90 20.61 10.75
C LYS A 535 21.74 21.57 9.90
N GLY A 536 22.14 21.15 8.72
CA GLY A 536 22.99 21.91 7.82
C GLY A 536 24.36 22.22 8.44
N ASN A 537 24.71 23.51 8.51
CA ASN A 537 25.91 23.99 9.21
C ASN A 537 25.70 24.28 10.70
N LEU A 538 24.51 24.01 11.25
CA LEU A 538 24.12 24.38 12.61
C LEU A 538 23.96 23.17 13.54
N PHE A 539 24.17 23.41 14.83
CA PHE A 539 23.80 22.49 15.90
C PHE A 539 23.05 23.19 17.04
N PHE A 540 22.19 22.43 17.71
CA PHE A 540 21.28 22.86 18.77
C PHE A 540 21.57 22.04 20.03
N ARG A 541 21.73 22.68 21.19
CA ARG A 541 21.85 21.98 22.47
C ARG A 541 20.54 22.02 23.24
N TYR A 542 19.92 20.86 23.40
CA TYR A 542 18.63 20.68 24.04
C TYR A 542 18.75 20.21 25.49
N ASP A 543 18.07 20.92 26.38
CA ASP A 543 18.00 20.66 27.80
C ASP A 543 16.75 19.83 28.11
N SER A 544 16.91 18.53 28.31
CA SER A 544 15.81 17.62 28.64
C SER A 544 15.14 17.92 29.99
N GLY A 545 15.79 18.68 30.88
CA GLY A 545 15.23 19.13 32.16
C GLY A 545 14.32 20.34 31.98
N GLN A 546 14.76 21.34 31.20
CA GLN A 546 13.97 22.53 30.86
C GLN A 546 13.00 22.31 29.68
N ARG A 547 13.16 21.21 28.93
CA ARG A 547 12.43 20.84 27.72
C ARG A 547 12.52 21.85 26.56
N LYS A 548 13.64 22.57 26.49
CA LYS A 548 13.93 23.53 25.41
C LYS A 548 15.37 23.46 24.94
N VAL A 549 15.60 23.90 23.70
CA VAL A 549 16.93 24.32 23.24
C VAL A 549 17.41 25.48 24.11
N GLN A 550 18.67 25.41 24.54
CA GLN A 550 19.24 26.41 25.44
C GLN A 550 19.45 27.76 24.75
N ASP A 551 19.35 28.82 25.54
CA ASP A 551 19.49 30.18 25.05
C ASP A 551 20.91 30.43 24.49
N GLY A 552 20.99 31.03 23.30
CA GLY A 552 22.26 31.18 22.56
C GLY A 552 22.64 29.96 21.70
N TYR A 553 21.67 29.11 21.36
CA TYR A 553 21.69 28.14 20.26
C TYR A 553 20.56 28.46 19.25
N PRO A 554 20.64 28.01 17.98
CA PRO A 554 21.71 27.22 17.36
C PRO A 554 23.06 27.96 17.24
N ARG A 555 24.12 27.18 16.98
CA ARG A 555 25.47 27.69 16.66
C ARG A 555 26.03 26.93 15.46
N GLU A 556 27.02 27.51 14.78
CA GLU A 556 27.74 26.80 13.71
C GLU A 556 28.52 25.60 14.26
N ILE A 557 28.50 24.47 13.55
CA ILE A 557 29.22 23.24 13.91
C ILE A 557 30.70 23.54 14.17
N SER A 558 31.33 24.30 13.25
CA SER A 558 32.72 24.79 13.31
C SER A 558 33.10 25.50 14.63
N SER A 559 32.14 26.15 15.30
CA SER A 559 32.38 26.95 16.51
C SER A 559 32.66 26.11 17.77
N PHE A 560 32.34 24.81 17.74
CA PHE A 560 32.50 23.90 18.87
C PHE A 560 33.06 22.53 18.46
N TRP A 561 32.53 21.96 17.38
CA TRP A 561 32.92 20.65 16.83
C TRP A 561 34.05 20.82 15.81
N LYS A 562 35.22 21.29 16.26
CA LYS A 562 36.33 21.62 15.37
C LYS A 562 36.77 20.42 14.52
N GLY A 563 36.82 20.62 13.21
CA GLY A 563 37.20 19.60 12.22
C GLY A 563 36.04 18.72 11.73
N ILE A 564 34.83 18.88 12.25
CA ILE A 564 33.62 18.21 11.76
C ILE A 564 33.03 19.01 10.58
N PRO A 565 32.62 18.37 9.47
CA PRO A 565 31.99 19.03 8.33
C PRO A 565 30.54 19.46 8.62
N ASN A 566 29.94 20.21 7.70
CA ASN A 566 28.51 20.52 7.70
C ASN A 566 27.70 19.37 7.07
N ASN A 567 26.39 19.33 7.33
CA ASN A 567 25.44 18.32 6.86
C ASN A 567 25.87 16.89 7.25
N VAL A 568 26.19 16.69 8.53
CA VAL A 568 26.60 15.37 9.06
C VAL A 568 25.46 14.37 8.93
N ASP A 569 25.75 13.16 8.46
CA ASP A 569 24.72 12.15 8.19
C ASP A 569 24.36 11.40 9.48
N ALA A 570 25.35 11.10 10.32
CA ALA A 570 25.11 10.48 11.62
C ALA A 570 26.14 10.92 12.67
N VAL A 571 25.75 10.89 13.95
CA VAL A 571 26.65 11.10 15.09
C VAL A 571 26.24 10.22 16.24
N PHE A 572 27.21 9.66 16.96
CA PHE A 572 26.98 9.01 18.23
C PHE A 572 28.21 9.03 19.14
N ARG A 573 27.99 8.73 20.41
CA ARG A 573 29.07 8.41 21.36
C ARG A 573 29.25 6.90 21.42
N TYR A 574 30.48 6.44 21.20
CA TYR A 574 30.81 5.02 21.18
C TYR A 574 31.22 4.51 22.57
N ILE A 575 31.33 3.20 22.71
CA ILE A 575 31.62 2.53 24.00
C ILE A 575 33.04 2.80 24.54
N ASP A 576 33.93 3.34 23.72
CA ASP A 576 35.26 3.84 24.12
C ASP A 576 35.20 5.24 24.80
N GLY A 577 34.03 5.87 24.82
CA GLY A 577 33.79 7.18 25.41
C GLY A 577 34.06 8.37 24.48
N LEU A 578 34.48 8.13 23.23
CA LEU A 578 34.71 9.15 22.21
C LEU A 578 33.45 9.37 21.35
N THR A 579 33.39 10.52 20.67
CA THR A 579 32.28 10.85 19.75
C THR A 579 32.72 10.58 18.32
N TYR A 580 31.85 9.95 17.53
CA TYR A 580 32.10 9.61 16.14
C TYR A 580 31.02 10.23 15.26
N PHE A 581 31.45 10.97 14.24
CA PHE A 581 30.59 11.58 13.22
C PHE A 581 30.80 10.88 11.89
N PHE A 582 29.76 10.79 11.06
CA PHE A 582 29.78 10.19 9.74
C PHE A 582 29.38 11.25 8.70
N LYS A 583 30.10 11.25 7.57
CA LYS A 583 29.78 12.04 6.38
C LYS A 583 30.22 11.29 5.13
N ASP A 584 29.31 11.04 4.22
CA ASP A 584 29.55 10.29 2.98
C ASP A 584 30.17 8.90 3.31
N SER A 585 31.18 8.43 2.56
CA SER A 585 31.95 7.22 2.89
C SER A 585 32.93 7.37 4.08
N ASN A 586 32.91 8.49 4.81
CA ASN A 586 33.90 8.82 5.82
C ASN A 586 33.34 8.91 7.25
N TYR A 587 34.21 8.65 8.22
CA TYR A 587 33.95 8.92 9.63
C TYR A 587 35.08 9.73 10.28
N PHE A 588 34.72 10.53 11.28
CA PHE A 588 35.58 11.43 12.03
C PHE A 588 35.54 11.02 13.50
N ARG A 589 36.71 10.82 14.12
CA ARG A 589 36.80 10.58 15.56
C ARG A 589 37.05 11.91 16.27
N PHE A 590 36.05 12.37 17.00
CA PHE A 590 36.07 13.60 17.77
C PHE A 590 36.44 13.30 19.23
N ASN A 591 37.44 14.02 19.72
CA ASN A 591 37.93 13.87 21.08
C ASN A 591 37.18 14.82 22.02
N ASP A 592 36.28 14.27 22.83
CA ASP A 592 35.45 15.01 23.81
C ASP A 592 36.28 15.94 24.74
N THR A 593 37.56 15.63 24.97
CA THR A 593 38.45 16.38 25.88
C THR A 593 39.10 17.58 25.21
N SER A 594 39.75 17.39 24.05
CA SER A 594 40.38 18.50 23.30
C SER A 594 39.37 19.32 22.49
N ARG A 595 38.18 18.75 22.24
CA ARG A 595 37.09 19.30 21.41
C ARG A 595 37.50 19.58 19.97
N GLU A 596 38.22 18.62 19.39
CA GLU A 596 38.60 18.61 17.98
C GLU A 596 38.70 17.18 17.45
N VAL A 597 38.68 17.04 16.12
CA VAL A 597 38.95 15.77 15.44
C VAL A 597 40.41 15.35 15.65
N ASP A 598 40.62 14.09 16.00
CA ASP A 598 41.97 13.54 16.21
C ASP A 598 42.81 13.58 14.90
N PRO A 599 44.14 13.79 14.98
CA PRO A 599 45.02 13.67 13.82
C PRO A 599 44.92 12.31 13.12
N GLY A 600 44.87 12.32 11.78
CA GLY A 600 44.71 11.10 10.97
C GLY A 600 43.26 10.64 10.79
N PHE A 601 42.31 11.56 10.94
CA PHE A 601 40.92 11.47 10.51
C PHE A 601 40.58 12.63 9.54
N PRO A 602 39.56 12.52 8.67
CA PRO A 602 38.63 11.39 8.51
C PRO A 602 39.27 10.09 8.00
N ARG A 603 38.54 8.99 8.14
CA ARG A 603 38.86 7.67 7.58
C ARG A 603 37.64 7.06 6.92
N LEU A 604 37.85 6.14 5.97
CA LEU A 604 36.75 5.41 5.34
C LEU A 604 35.97 4.56 6.36
N ILE A 605 34.65 4.55 6.29
CA ILE A 605 33.76 3.76 7.17
C ILE A 605 34.17 2.28 7.16
N ALA A 606 34.32 1.69 5.97
CA ALA A 606 34.74 0.31 5.75
C ALA A 606 36.11 -0.07 6.36
N SER A 607 36.96 0.89 6.76
CA SER A 607 38.26 0.62 7.39
C SER A 607 38.17 0.24 8.88
N THR A 608 37.00 0.38 9.51
CA THR A 608 36.79 0.09 10.95
C THR A 608 35.39 -0.44 11.24
N TRP A 609 34.37 0.05 10.53
CA TRP A 609 32.97 -0.31 10.71
C TRP A 609 32.57 -1.36 9.66
N SER A 610 33.19 -2.54 9.71
CA SER A 610 33.04 -3.55 8.65
C SER A 610 31.58 -3.98 8.45
N GLY A 611 31.06 -3.85 7.23
CA GLY A 611 29.67 -4.16 6.86
C GLY A 611 28.64 -3.06 7.16
N VAL A 612 29.04 -1.92 7.71
CA VAL A 612 28.20 -0.71 7.79
C VAL A 612 28.20 -0.01 6.43
N PRO A 613 27.07 0.50 5.93
CA PRO A 613 27.00 1.23 4.66
C PRO A 613 27.66 2.61 4.76
N ASP A 614 28.00 3.17 3.60
CA ASP A 614 28.30 4.59 3.47
C ASP A 614 27.02 5.44 3.62
N ASP A 615 27.17 6.74 3.88
CA ASP A 615 26.06 7.69 4.08
C ASP A 615 25.01 7.24 5.12
N PRO A 616 25.35 6.69 6.30
CA PRO A 616 24.35 6.19 7.26
C PRO A 616 23.43 7.32 7.73
N ASP A 617 22.11 7.14 7.63
CA ASP A 617 21.12 8.18 7.95
C ASP A 617 21.05 8.49 9.46
N THR A 618 21.45 7.53 10.31
CA THR A 618 21.56 7.72 11.76
C THR A 618 22.24 6.52 12.44
N VAL A 619 22.74 6.70 13.66
CA VAL A 619 23.44 5.68 14.44
C VAL A 619 23.26 5.89 15.95
N PHE A 620 23.09 4.81 16.71
CA PHE A 620 23.20 4.88 18.18
C PHE A 620 23.75 3.60 18.83
N SER A 621 24.44 3.77 19.96
CA SER A 621 24.86 2.68 20.84
C SER A 621 23.73 2.30 21.80
N ASN A 622 23.50 1.01 22.00
CA ASN A 622 22.55 0.50 23.00
C ASN A 622 23.30 -0.21 24.14
N GLU A 623 22.70 -0.25 25.33
CA GLU A 623 23.28 -0.80 26.56
C GLU A 623 23.55 -2.32 26.48
N ASN A 624 22.97 -3.00 25.49
CA ASN A 624 23.19 -4.40 25.19
C ASN A 624 24.53 -4.70 24.46
N GLY A 625 25.38 -3.70 24.25
CA GLY A 625 26.72 -3.83 23.63
C GLY A 625 26.74 -3.73 22.10
N TYR A 626 25.59 -3.52 21.46
CA TYR A 626 25.49 -3.35 20.01
C TYR A 626 25.31 -1.88 19.63
N THR A 627 25.91 -1.52 18.49
CA THR A 627 25.65 -0.26 17.81
C THR A 627 24.69 -0.52 16.64
N TYR A 628 23.68 0.32 16.49
CA TYR A 628 22.69 0.19 15.42
C TYR A 628 22.87 1.35 14.44
N PHE A 629 23.22 1.01 13.20
CA PHE A 629 23.29 1.94 12.07
C PHE A 629 22.04 1.78 11.21
N PHE A 630 21.57 2.86 10.61
CA PHE A 630 20.36 2.90 9.80
C PHE A 630 20.66 3.50 8.43
N LYS A 631 20.02 2.97 7.39
CA LYS A 631 20.08 3.51 6.03
C LYS A 631 18.79 3.17 5.30
N GLU A 632 18.05 4.19 4.86
CA GLU A 632 16.75 4.06 4.22
C GLU A 632 15.82 3.16 5.07
N ASN A 633 15.14 2.21 4.43
CA ASN A 633 14.28 1.24 5.11
C ASN A 633 15.04 0.11 5.83
N LEU A 634 16.37 0.18 5.96
CA LEU A 634 17.22 -0.86 6.55
C LEU A 634 17.92 -0.40 7.83
N PHE A 635 18.21 -1.36 8.69
CA PHE A 635 19.13 -1.20 9.82
C PHE A 635 20.12 -2.36 9.95
N TYR A 636 21.28 -2.04 10.51
CA TYR A 636 22.46 -2.88 10.62
C TYR A 636 22.85 -2.96 12.10
N ARG A 637 23.02 -4.17 12.63
CA ARG A 637 23.51 -4.36 14.01
C ARG A 637 25.01 -4.62 13.99
N PHE A 638 25.79 -3.61 14.34
CA PHE A 638 27.23 -3.67 14.49
C PHE A 638 27.61 -4.22 15.87
N ASN A 639 28.44 -5.27 15.86
CA ASN A 639 28.95 -5.91 17.06
C ASN A 639 30.27 -5.24 17.45
N SER A 640 30.19 -4.37 18.45
CA SER A 640 31.29 -3.52 18.94
C SER A 640 32.52 -4.31 19.40
N THR A 641 32.35 -5.58 19.78
CA THR A 641 33.44 -6.49 20.17
C THR A 641 34.07 -7.19 18.97
N ALA A 642 33.27 -7.55 17.96
CA ALA A 642 33.75 -8.25 16.76
C ALA A 642 34.28 -7.29 15.67
N GLY A 643 33.97 -6.01 15.74
CA GLY A 643 34.38 -5.01 14.74
C GLY A 643 33.65 -5.12 13.41
N GLN A 644 32.48 -5.77 13.37
CA GLN A 644 31.72 -6.00 12.15
C GLN A 644 30.20 -6.07 12.40
N VAL A 645 29.41 -5.87 11.34
CA VAL A 645 27.97 -6.15 11.34
C VAL A 645 27.70 -7.65 11.48
N ASP A 646 26.73 -8.00 12.32
CA ASP A 646 26.35 -9.40 12.57
C ASP A 646 25.74 -10.07 11.32
N ALA A 647 25.97 -11.38 11.19
CA ALA A 647 25.34 -12.18 10.14
C ALA A 647 23.80 -12.12 10.20
N GLY A 648 23.16 -12.04 9.03
CA GLY A 648 21.71 -11.89 8.92
C GLY A 648 21.20 -10.45 9.07
N PHE A 649 22.10 -9.46 8.97
CA PHE A 649 21.79 -8.05 8.72
C PHE A 649 22.29 -7.63 7.33
N PRO A 650 21.76 -6.56 6.70
CA PRO A 650 20.72 -5.66 7.21
C PRO A 650 19.32 -6.29 7.36
N LYS A 651 18.43 -5.59 8.07
CA LYS A 651 17.02 -5.95 8.22
C LYS A 651 16.11 -4.74 8.04
N SER A 652 14.86 -4.96 7.64
CA SER A 652 13.85 -3.91 7.51
C SER A 652 13.60 -3.18 8.83
N ILE A 653 13.57 -1.84 8.80
CA ILE A 653 13.22 -0.98 9.94
C ILE A 653 11.79 -1.22 10.43
N ALA A 654 10.90 -1.82 9.64
CA ALA A 654 9.55 -2.17 10.10
C ALA A 654 9.51 -3.16 11.28
N LEU A 655 10.63 -3.83 11.60
CA LEU A 655 10.82 -4.56 12.85
C LEU A 655 10.77 -3.66 14.11
N TRP A 656 11.02 -2.36 13.98
CA TRP A 656 10.81 -1.33 15.00
C TRP A 656 9.32 -0.95 15.03
N ARG A 657 8.51 -1.87 15.54
CA ARG A 657 7.04 -1.87 15.43
C ARG A 657 6.35 -0.54 15.78
N GLY A 658 5.60 0.00 14.82
CA GLY A 658 4.80 1.23 14.97
C GLY A 658 5.58 2.54 14.89
N ILE A 659 6.86 2.49 14.52
CA ILE A 659 7.72 3.65 14.27
C ILE A 659 7.64 4.03 12.78
N LEU A 660 7.53 5.33 12.51
CA LEU A 660 7.45 5.95 11.16
C LEU A 660 6.26 5.51 10.27
N TYR A 661 5.58 4.41 10.63
CA TYR A 661 4.51 3.81 9.86
C TYR A 661 3.16 3.91 10.56
N GLN A 662 2.26 4.63 9.91
CA GLN A 662 0.82 4.62 10.12
C GLN A 662 0.18 4.46 8.73
N PRO A 663 -0.42 3.29 8.42
CA PRO A 663 -1.03 3.06 7.11
C PRO A 663 -2.33 3.84 6.83
#